data_AF-A0A7X1D9D4-F1
#
_entry.id   AF-A0A7X1D9D4-F1
#
_cell.length_a   1.000
_cell.length_b   1.000
_cell.length_c   1.000
_cell.angle_alpha   90.00
_cell.angle_beta   90.00
_cell.angle_gamma   90.00
#
_symmetry.space_group_name_H-M   'P 1'
#
loop_
_entity.id
_entity.type
_entity.pdbx_description
1 polymer ?
#
loop_
_entity_poly.entity_id
_entity_poly.type
_entity_poly.pdbx_seq_one_letter_code
_entity_poly.pdbx_strand_id
1 'polypeptide(L)'
;MKITNLQKAISIFSLFLIGVFAGLMTENKVEATDIPNALTKGALPLGTTNYAIPDDAVFVSPSGDSAGTGTINDPVNTVARAQKIITTEGRTIVLRGGIYHESLTKDKNAPMWDTGLTIQSYPGEVVWFDGSTVVTGWKKEGSAWVHDNWVTKFDASPTFTKGAPDFTAENWKNINPDYPMSAHPDQVWINGTAMQQVESLSKLGSNKFYMDYTTNKIYLGNDPTNKEVRASDLQIALSMDVPKITVRGVGIRRYAPSVPDLGAVRISEPATGSKLENVVITDSATTGLSVSTSDVTLKNVSVTNSGMLGIGGNRAHALKADKLYVANSNIENFNMGPIASGIKISRSYNTLISNSKIIDNKSLGLWFDEDCYAATVVNNEISNNSSTGLAFELSSQGNVANNRINNNAGYGLHIINSDQVDVWNNSLTNSQMSILIQQDSRKPTKDRYWTPHDYSKDISWYVNDIEICNNILGLPTPMASQWGGVVALRDETYQRTGNQMGVTLNANVYYHTGLEGRPTLIQWSTKTAGIKDWNNFSNLATFRNTTGQDSRSIEIIENSTPLNPAGFAKQTIQQRANTVGSPIPQTIALAADLPSGEKVLGPTPNLLGNLDKVDANQVFGWAWNPEEPLSTSTAIKINIYDAQNMLVDTIPAVANRYRADIQNAGFGTGYAGFSYTPNWNKYPSGQKYRVVVYTADSTGTYNPLPNVRYYTN
;
A
#
# COMPACT_ATOMS: atom_id res chain seq x y z
N MET A 1 -14.78 -0.82 -27.86
CA MET A 1 -14.40 0.37 -28.64
C MET A 1 -12.96 0.18 -29.10
N LYS A 2 -12.64 0.34 -30.40
CA LYS A 2 -11.41 -0.18 -31.03
C LYS A 2 -10.13 0.51 -30.51
N ILE A 3 -9.20 -0.28 -29.98
CA ILE A 3 -7.88 0.07 -29.39
C ILE A 3 -6.82 0.44 -30.46
N THR A 4 -7.23 0.70 -31.70
CA THR A 4 -6.32 0.82 -32.85
C THR A 4 -5.47 2.09 -32.92
N ASN A 5 -5.66 3.07 -32.02
CA ASN A 5 -4.92 4.33 -32.05
C ASN A 5 -3.75 4.43 -31.04
N LEU A 6 -3.47 3.37 -30.26
CA LEU A 6 -2.37 3.37 -29.28
C LEU A 6 -0.96 3.26 -29.92
N GLN A 7 -0.87 2.96 -31.22
CA GLN A 7 0.39 2.54 -31.87
C GLN A 7 1.27 3.67 -32.45
N LYS A 8 0.86 4.95 -32.44
CA LYS A 8 1.56 5.98 -33.24
C LYS A 8 2.35 7.07 -32.49
N ALA A 9 2.49 7.00 -31.18
CA ALA A 9 3.40 7.91 -30.47
C ALA A 9 4.13 7.20 -29.34
N ILE A 10 5.46 7.33 -29.37
CA ILE A 10 6.43 7.10 -28.27
C ILE A 10 7.26 5.83 -28.42
N SER A 11 8.32 5.97 -29.21
CA SER A 11 9.58 5.27 -28.99
C SER A 11 10.37 6.01 -27.90
N ILE A 12 11.19 5.24 -27.17
CA ILE A 12 12.10 5.63 -26.09
C ILE A 12 11.42 5.69 -24.70
N PHE A 13 11.09 4.50 -24.18
CA PHE A 13 11.10 4.23 -22.74
C PHE A 13 12.49 3.67 -22.43
N SER A 14 13.32 4.41 -21.70
CA SER A 14 14.55 3.89 -21.12
C SER A 14 14.27 3.49 -19.67
N LEU A 15 13.48 2.43 -19.49
CA LEU A 15 13.58 1.61 -18.28
C LEU A 15 14.96 0.96 -18.37
N PHE A 16 15.95 1.59 -17.75
CA PHE A 16 17.29 1.01 -17.67
C PHE A 16 17.17 -0.38 -17.06
N LEU A 17 17.71 -1.35 -17.80
CA LEU A 17 17.95 -2.74 -17.44
C LEU A 17 18.27 -2.87 -15.93
N ILE A 18 17.31 -3.35 -15.13
CA ILE A 18 17.64 -3.96 -13.84
C ILE A 18 18.00 -5.40 -14.18
N GLY A 19 19.30 -5.68 -14.16
CA GLY A 19 19.84 -7.00 -14.46
C GLY A 19 19.18 -8.08 -13.62
N VAL A 20 18.80 -9.15 -14.30
CA VAL A 20 18.35 -10.42 -13.71
C VAL A 20 19.43 -10.91 -12.74
N PHE A 21 19.10 -10.93 -11.44
CA PHE A 21 19.77 -11.82 -10.49
C PHE A 21 18.75 -12.37 -9.50
N ALA A 22 18.31 -13.60 -9.81
CA ALA A 22 17.78 -14.52 -8.83
C ALA A 22 18.93 -14.87 -7.86
N GLY A 23 18.81 -14.46 -6.60
CA GLY A 23 19.83 -14.71 -5.58
C GLY A 23 19.25 -14.67 -4.18
N LEU A 24 18.79 -15.84 -3.71
CA LEU A 24 18.53 -16.19 -2.31
C LEU A 24 17.71 -15.17 -1.51
N MET A 25 16.51 -14.83 -1.98
CA MET A 25 15.41 -14.61 -1.03
C MET A 25 14.82 -15.98 -0.73
N THR A 26 14.91 -16.42 0.53
CA THR A 26 14.16 -17.58 1.01
C THR A 26 12.69 -17.40 0.62
N GLU A 27 12.14 -18.37 -0.13
CA GLU A 27 10.75 -18.45 -0.57
C GLU A 27 9.76 -18.60 0.60
N ASN A 28 9.80 -17.70 1.57
CA ASN A 28 8.84 -17.68 2.66
C ASN A 28 7.60 -16.96 2.15
N LYS A 29 6.71 -17.73 1.51
CA LYS A 29 5.30 -17.35 1.39
C LYS A 29 4.80 -17.04 2.79
N VAL A 30 4.09 -15.92 2.94
CA VAL A 30 3.32 -15.67 4.15
C VAL A 30 2.10 -16.58 4.06
N GLU A 31 2.09 -17.68 4.81
CA GLU A 31 0.90 -18.50 5.01
C GLU A 31 -0.22 -17.62 5.57
N ALA A 32 -1.49 -17.90 5.23
CA ALA A 32 -2.62 -17.14 5.78
C ALA A 32 -2.70 -17.20 7.33
N THR A 33 -2.06 -18.20 7.94
CA THR A 33 -1.87 -18.35 9.39
C THR A 33 -0.64 -17.63 9.94
N ASP A 34 0.31 -17.28 9.07
CA ASP A 34 1.57 -16.61 9.42
C ASP A 34 1.46 -15.08 9.32
N ILE A 35 0.27 -14.50 9.48
CA ILE A 35 0.13 -13.05 9.70
C ILE A 35 0.71 -12.77 11.11
N PRO A 36 1.99 -12.37 11.26
CA PRO A 36 2.62 -12.31 12.57
C PRO A 36 2.06 -11.07 13.27
N ASN A 37 1.43 -11.24 14.43
CA ASN A 37 1.04 -10.18 15.37
C ASN A 37 0.77 -8.82 14.69
N ALA A 38 -0.18 -8.78 13.74
CA ALA A 38 -0.58 -7.57 13.03
C ALA A 38 -1.44 -6.66 13.94
N LEU A 39 -0.87 -6.23 15.07
CA LEU A 39 -1.31 -5.02 15.73
C LEU A 39 -0.60 -3.86 15.04
N THR A 40 -1.07 -3.46 13.85
CA THR A 40 -1.06 -2.06 13.35
C THR A 40 -1.46 -1.88 11.88
N LYS A 41 -1.27 -2.85 10.98
CA LYS A 41 -1.53 -2.69 9.52
C LYS A 41 -2.07 -3.98 8.87
N GLY A 42 -3.06 -3.85 7.99
CA GLY A 42 -3.78 -4.97 7.36
C GLY A 42 -5.08 -5.34 8.07
N ALA A 43 -5.72 -6.40 7.58
CA ALA A 43 -6.89 -7.00 8.21
C ALA A 43 -6.53 -7.63 9.56
N LEU A 44 -7.46 -7.54 10.50
CA LEU A 44 -7.40 -8.34 11.73
C LEU A 44 -7.39 -9.85 11.39
N PRO A 45 -6.82 -10.72 12.25
CA PRO A 45 -6.95 -12.15 12.07
C PRO A 45 -8.42 -12.56 11.94
N LEU A 46 -8.75 -13.41 10.97
CA LEU A 46 -10.13 -13.85 10.76
C LEU A 46 -10.67 -14.53 12.03
N GLY A 47 -11.97 -14.33 12.32
CA GLY A 47 -12.60 -14.83 13.55
C GLY A 47 -12.30 -14.01 14.81
N THR A 48 -11.60 -12.87 14.72
CA THR A 48 -11.40 -11.95 15.87
C THR A 48 -12.33 -10.74 15.87
N THR A 49 -13.05 -10.51 14.77
CA THR A 49 -14.00 -9.40 14.65
C THR A 49 -15.31 -9.68 15.41
N ASN A 50 -15.91 -8.64 15.99
CA ASN A 50 -17.15 -8.71 16.76
C ASN A 50 -18.17 -7.68 16.26
N TYR A 51 -18.66 -7.87 15.02
CA TYR A 51 -19.63 -6.97 14.40
C TYR A 51 -21.03 -7.17 14.99
N ALA A 52 -21.73 -6.08 15.32
CA ALA A 52 -23.12 -6.17 15.73
C ALA A 52 -23.98 -6.87 14.66
N ILE A 53 -24.90 -7.71 15.10
CA ILE A 53 -25.87 -8.40 14.26
C ILE A 53 -27.17 -7.60 14.31
N PRO A 54 -27.64 -7.03 13.18
CA PRO A 54 -28.97 -6.40 13.13
C PRO A 54 -30.09 -7.42 13.33
N ASP A 55 -31.20 -6.99 13.95
CA ASP A 55 -32.36 -7.85 14.20
C ASP A 55 -32.97 -8.42 12.91
N ASP A 56 -32.82 -7.70 11.79
CA ASP A 56 -33.25 -8.08 10.46
C ASP A 56 -32.12 -8.67 9.61
N ALA A 57 -31.07 -9.23 10.22
CA ALA A 57 -30.02 -9.93 9.47
C ALA A 57 -30.56 -11.18 8.72
N VAL A 58 -29.97 -11.47 7.57
CA VAL A 58 -30.16 -12.75 6.86
C VAL A 58 -28.92 -13.62 7.07
N PHE A 59 -29.10 -14.81 7.63
CA PHE A 59 -28.01 -15.71 7.97
C PHE A 59 -27.73 -16.70 6.85
N VAL A 60 -26.44 -16.88 6.55
CA VAL A 60 -25.94 -17.87 5.60
C VAL A 60 -25.00 -18.81 6.31
N SER A 61 -25.05 -20.10 5.99
CA SER A 61 -24.12 -21.11 6.51
C SER A 61 -23.79 -22.10 5.41
N PRO A 62 -22.54 -22.58 5.27
CA PRO A 62 -22.22 -23.62 4.28
C PRO A 62 -22.98 -24.93 4.53
N SER A 63 -23.47 -25.14 5.76
CA SER A 63 -24.34 -26.27 6.15
C SER A 63 -25.83 -25.91 6.21
N GLY A 64 -26.22 -24.73 5.73
CA GLY A 64 -27.63 -24.29 5.68
C GLY A 64 -28.43 -25.01 4.58
N ASP A 65 -29.70 -24.62 4.41
CA ASP A 65 -30.59 -25.16 3.38
C ASP A 65 -30.80 -24.16 2.24
N SER A 66 -30.85 -24.63 0.99
CA SER A 66 -31.24 -23.82 -0.17
C SER A 66 -32.64 -23.20 -0.06
N ALA A 67 -33.57 -23.89 0.63
CA ALA A 67 -34.93 -23.45 0.90
C ALA A 67 -35.08 -22.74 2.24
N GLY A 68 -34.00 -22.58 3.00
CA GLY A 68 -34.01 -21.93 4.32
C GLY A 68 -34.62 -20.53 4.28
N THR A 69 -35.18 -20.13 5.42
CA THR A 69 -35.82 -18.82 5.62
C THR A 69 -34.80 -17.70 5.81
N GLY A 70 -33.54 -18.01 6.09
CA GLY A 70 -32.47 -17.04 6.33
C GLY A 70 -32.45 -16.52 7.76
N THR A 71 -33.11 -17.20 8.70
CA THR A 71 -33.01 -16.91 10.14
C THR A 71 -31.79 -17.60 10.74
N ILE A 72 -31.37 -17.23 11.95
CA ILE A 72 -30.21 -17.85 12.60
C ILE A 72 -30.38 -19.37 12.84
N ASN A 73 -31.62 -19.82 13.05
CA ASN A 73 -31.95 -21.22 13.30
C ASN A 73 -32.26 -22.00 12.01
N ASP A 74 -32.43 -21.29 10.89
CA ASP A 74 -32.74 -21.85 9.57
C ASP A 74 -32.03 -21.02 8.49
N PRO A 75 -30.67 -21.04 8.49
CA PRO A 75 -29.87 -20.23 7.59
C PRO A 75 -29.95 -20.77 6.16
N VAL A 76 -29.79 -19.87 5.19
CA VAL A 76 -29.66 -20.30 3.79
C VAL A 76 -28.25 -20.80 3.50
N ASN A 77 -28.11 -21.63 2.47
CA ASN A 77 -26.83 -22.26 2.15
C ASN A 77 -25.85 -21.40 1.31
N THR A 78 -26.32 -20.29 0.73
CA THR A 78 -25.57 -19.48 -0.24
C THR A 78 -25.82 -17.99 -0.06
N VAL A 79 -24.81 -17.17 -0.35
CA VAL A 79 -24.97 -15.70 -0.33
C VAL A 79 -25.93 -15.25 -1.42
N ALA A 80 -25.90 -15.90 -2.59
CA ALA A 80 -26.83 -15.64 -3.68
C ALA A 80 -28.29 -15.87 -3.26
N ARG A 81 -28.57 -16.89 -2.44
CA ARG A 81 -29.91 -17.12 -1.89
C ARG A 81 -30.30 -16.01 -0.89
N ALA A 82 -29.38 -15.56 -0.05
CA ALA A 82 -29.62 -14.47 0.89
C ALA A 82 -29.97 -13.16 0.16
N GLN A 83 -29.29 -12.84 -0.95
CA GLN A 83 -29.61 -11.67 -1.78
C GLN A 83 -31.06 -11.68 -2.30
N LYS A 84 -31.64 -12.86 -2.55
CA LYS A 84 -33.05 -13.01 -2.98
C LYS A 84 -34.06 -12.84 -1.84
N ILE A 85 -33.63 -12.97 -0.59
CA ILE A 85 -34.48 -12.81 0.60
C ILE A 85 -34.50 -11.35 1.08
N ILE A 86 -33.42 -10.61 0.84
CA ILE A 86 -33.32 -9.21 1.22
C ILE A 86 -34.24 -8.36 0.34
N THR A 87 -35.19 -7.69 1.00
CA THR A 87 -36.22 -6.83 0.40
C THR A 87 -36.16 -5.38 0.89
N THR A 88 -35.11 -5.02 1.64
CA THR A 88 -34.92 -3.67 2.19
C THR A 88 -33.47 -3.24 2.01
N GLU A 89 -33.25 -1.97 1.62
CA GLU A 89 -31.92 -1.40 1.41
C GLU A 89 -31.12 -1.39 2.72
N GLY A 90 -29.82 -1.64 2.63
CA GLY A 90 -28.90 -1.54 3.77
C GLY A 90 -28.94 -2.72 4.74
N ARG A 91 -29.73 -3.77 4.45
CA ARG A 91 -29.74 -5.00 5.27
C ARG A 91 -28.38 -5.70 5.29
N THR A 92 -28.22 -6.56 6.28
CA THR A 92 -26.97 -7.29 6.53
C THR A 92 -27.13 -8.78 6.26
N ILE A 93 -26.24 -9.33 5.43
CA ILE A 93 -25.99 -10.77 5.32
C ILE A 93 -24.93 -11.15 6.35
N VAL A 94 -25.26 -12.07 7.25
CA VAL A 94 -24.33 -12.59 8.28
C VAL A 94 -23.92 -14.00 7.91
N LEU A 95 -22.63 -14.18 7.64
CA LEU A 95 -22.03 -15.45 7.24
C LEU A 95 -21.56 -16.22 8.48
N ARG A 96 -22.10 -17.42 8.67
CA ARG A 96 -21.57 -18.38 9.64
C ARG A 96 -20.21 -18.93 9.18
N GLY A 97 -19.42 -19.40 10.12
CA GLY A 97 -18.07 -19.89 9.89
C GLY A 97 -18.04 -21.05 8.90
N GLY A 98 -17.02 -21.05 8.05
CA GLY A 98 -16.78 -22.09 7.06
C GLY A 98 -16.33 -21.56 5.70
N ILE A 99 -16.36 -22.45 4.70
CA ILE A 99 -15.89 -22.20 3.33
C ILE A 99 -17.09 -22.06 2.40
N TYR A 100 -17.11 -20.95 1.66
CA TYR A 100 -18.10 -20.60 0.65
C TYR A 100 -17.43 -20.66 -0.72
N HIS A 101 -17.83 -21.64 -1.53
CA HIS A 101 -17.35 -21.78 -2.91
C HIS A 101 -18.34 -21.10 -3.86
N GLU A 102 -18.28 -19.78 -3.96
CA GLU A 102 -19.25 -18.96 -4.70
C GLU A 102 -18.59 -17.80 -5.45
N SER A 103 -19.22 -17.33 -6.52
CA SER A 103 -18.93 -16.04 -7.15
C SER A 103 -20.04 -15.07 -6.86
N LEU A 104 -19.80 -14.11 -5.97
CA LEU A 104 -20.77 -13.08 -5.63
C LEU A 104 -20.75 -11.98 -6.68
N THR A 105 -21.73 -12.04 -7.57
CA THR A 105 -21.96 -11.02 -8.60
C THR A 105 -23.37 -10.50 -8.47
N LYS A 106 -23.67 -9.42 -9.20
CA LYS A 106 -25.01 -8.88 -9.30
C LYS A 106 -26.03 -9.93 -9.77
N ASP A 107 -27.01 -10.23 -8.94
CA ASP A 107 -28.20 -11.00 -9.34
C ASP A 107 -29.29 -10.05 -9.83
N LYS A 108 -29.56 -10.07 -11.14
CA LYS A 108 -30.60 -9.25 -11.79
C LYS A 108 -32.02 -9.60 -11.34
N ASN A 109 -32.22 -10.73 -10.67
CA ASN A 109 -33.51 -11.17 -10.15
C ASN A 109 -33.66 -10.90 -8.64
N ALA A 110 -32.66 -10.31 -7.98
CA ALA A 110 -32.76 -9.95 -6.57
C ALA A 110 -33.64 -8.70 -6.38
N PRO A 111 -34.51 -8.65 -5.35
CA PRO A 111 -35.46 -7.54 -5.16
C PRO A 111 -34.80 -6.17 -4.95
N MET A 112 -33.62 -6.14 -4.36
CA MET A 112 -32.90 -4.92 -3.94
C MET A 112 -31.66 -4.62 -4.79
N TRP A 113 -31.69 -5.03 -6.05
CA TRP A 113 -30.58 -5.07 -7.01
C TRP A 113 -29.78 -3.77 -7.20
N ASP A 114 -30.28 -2.61 -6.77
CA ASP A 114 -29.70 -1.28 -7.00
C ASP A 114 -29.15 -0.60 -5.74
N THR A 115 -29.24 -1.27 -4.59
CA THR A 115 -29.12 -0.59 -3.28
C THR A 115 -28.06 -1.24 -2.39
N GLY A 116 -27.57 -0.48 -1.40
CA GLY A 116 -26.47 -0.90 -0.54
C GLY A 116 -26.76 -2.17 0.27
N LEU A 117 -25.71 -2.95 0.56
CA LEU A 117 -25.76 -4.23 1.27
C LEU A 117 -24.54 -4.33 2.19
N THR A 118 -24.72 -4.86 3.40
CA THR A 118 -23.60 -5.27 4.25
C THR A 118 -23.45 -6.78 4.21
N ILE A 119 -22.24 -7.27 4.00
CA ILE A 119 -21.88 -8.69 4.13
C ILE A 119 -20.80 -8.77 5.20
N GLN A 120 -21.06 -9.55 6.25
CA GLN A 120 -20.15 -9.67 7.37
C GLN A 120 -20.05 -11.11 7.88
N SER A 121 -18.93 -11.45 8.50
CA SER A 121 -18.85 -12.65 9.32
C SER A 121 -19.72 -12.54 10.57
N TYR A 122 -20.23 -13.68 11.04
CA TYR A 122 -20.76 -13.81 12.38
C TYR A 122 -19.65 -13.53 13.41
N PRO A 123 -19.94 -12.81 14.52
CA PRO A 123 -18.96 -12.53 15.57
C PRO A 123 -18.14 -13.74 16.00
N GLY A 124 -16.82 -13.62 15.95
CA GLY A 124 -15.91 -14.68 16.38
C GLY A 124 -15.73 -15.85 15.41
N GLU A 125 -16.41 -15.86 14.25
CA GLU A 125 -16.37 -16.99 13.31
C GLU A 125 -15.45 -16.70 12.11
N VAL A 126 -14.72 -17.72 11.66
CA VAL A 126 -13.82 -17.65 10.50
C VAL A 126 -14.59 -17.96 9.22
N VAL A 127 -14.60 -17.02 8.28
CA VAL A 127 -15.30 -17.14 6.99
C VAL A 127 -14.31 -17.02 5.84
N TRP A 128 -14.35 -17.97 4.91
CA TRP A 128 -13.57 -17.97 3.68
C TRP A 128 -14.48 -18.09 2.45
N PHE A 129 -14.34 -17.16 1.51
CA PHE A 129 -14.67 -17.41 0.11
C PHE A 129 -13.47 -18.08 -0.56
N ASP A 130 -13.71 -19.17 -1.29
CA ASP A 130 -12.66 -20.02 -1.81
C ASP A 130 -12.95 -20.41 -3.26
N GLY A 131 -12.12 -19.93 -4.19
CA GLY A 131 -12.30 -20.15 -5.62
C GLY A 131 -11.82 -21.50 -6.14
N SER A 132 -11.49 -22.44 -5.24
CA SER A 132 -10.95 -23.76 -5.58
C SER A 132 -11.81 -24.90 -5.05
N THR A 133 -11.73 -26.06 -5.69
CA THR A 133 -12.35 -27.32 -5.24
C THR A 133 -11.32 -28.37 -4.88
N VAL A 134 -11.70 -29.37 -4.07
CA VAL A 134 -10.86 -30.53 -3.77
C VAL A 134 -10.86 -31.47 -4.96
N VAL A 135 -9.69 -31.81 -5.47
CA VAL A 135 -9.50 -32.75 -6.58
C VAL A 135 -9.05 -34.09 -6.02
N THR A 136 -9.86 -35.13 -6.26
CA THR A 136 -9.59 -36.51 -5.82
C THR A 136 -9.46 -37.46 -7.02
N GLY A 137 -9.21 -38.75 -6.79
CA GLY A 137 -9.15 -39.74 -7.87
C GLY A 137 -7.85 -39.70 -8.70
N TRP A 138 -6.76 -39.21 -8.12
CA TRP A 138 -5.44 -39.19 -8.76
C TRP A 138 -4.94 -40.61 -9.06
N LYS A 139 -4.51 -40.84 -10.29
CA LYS A 139 -3.87 -42.09 -10.73
C LYS A 139 -2.45 -41.83 -11.20
N LYS A 140 -1.57 -42.80 -11.00
CA LYS A 140 -0.19 -42.71 -11.48
C LYS A 140 -0.13 -43.02 -12.98
N GLU A 141 0.46 -42.14 -13.78
CA GLU A 141 0.67 -42.30 -15.22
C GLU A 141 2.15 -41.99 -15.53
N GLY A 142 2.96 -43.03 -15.70
CA GLY A 142 4.42 -42.88 -15.82
C GLY A 142 5.05 -42.27 -14.55
N SER A 143 5.75 -41.14 -14.71
CA SER A 143 6.32 -40.36 -13.61
C SER A 143 5.36 -39.30 -13.04
N ALA A 144 4.18 -39.11 -13.63
CA ALA A 144 3.21 -38.11 -13.23
C ALA A 144 2.03 -38.73 -12.46
N TRP A 145 1.28 -37.87 -11.78
CA TRP A 145 -0.04 -38.18 -11.24
C TRP A 145 -1.08 -37.40 -12.01
N VAL A 146 -2.17 -38.05 -12.40
CA VAL A 146 -3.14 -37.46 -13.33
C VAL A 146 -4.55 -37.56 -12.77
N HIS A 147 -5.33 -36.51 -13.02
CA HIS A 147 -6.78 -36.47 -12.83
C HIS A 147 -7.43 -36.23 -14.19
N ASP A 148 -8.37 -37.09 -14.58
CA ASP A 148 -9.11 -36.97 -15.84
C ASP A 148 -10.38 -36.13 -15.68
N ASN A 149 -10.96 -35.70 -16.81
CA ASN A 149 -12.23 -34.97 -16.88
C ASN A 149 -12.21 -33.59 -16.21
N TRP A 150 -11.06 -32.96 -16.10
CA TRP A 150 -10.96 -31.57 -15.70
C TRP A 150 -11.29 -30.64 -16.87
N VAL A 151 -12.52 -30.14 -16.89
CA VAL A 151 -13.07 -29.35 -18.01
C VAL A 151 -12.94 -27.83 -17.81
N THR A 152 -12.56 -27.37 -16.62
CA THR A 152 -12.39 -25.95 -16.33
C THR A 152 -11.26 -25.36 -17.17
N LYS A 153 -11.54 -24.23 -17.85
CA LYS A 153 -10.58 -23.49 -18.67
C LYS A 153 -10.81 -22.00 -18.49
N PHE A 154 -9.72 -21.28 -18.31
CA PHE A 154 -9.74 -19.83 -18.16
C PHE A 154 -9.07 -19.16 -19.36
N ASP A 155 -9.32 -17.86 -19.50
CA ASP A 155 -8.67 -17.06 -20.53
C ASP A 155 -7.23 -16.73 -20.12
N ALA A 156 -6.27 -16.93 -21.02
CA ALA A 156 -4.85 -16.66 -20.77
C ALA A 156 -4.36 -15.42 -21.54
N SER A 157 -5.26 -14.49 -21.89
CA SER A 157 -4.86 -13.26 -22.58
C SER A 157 -3.93 -12.46 -21.66
N PRO A 158 -2.76 -12.03 -22.13
CA PRO A 158 -1.80 -11.28 -21.33
C PRO A 158 -2.17 -9.80 -21.18
N THR A 159 -3.30 -9.37 -21.77
CA THR A 159 -3.75 -7.97 -21.78
C THR A 159 -5.18 -7.85 -21.25
N PHE A 160 -5.62 -6.61 -21.01
CA PHE A 160 -6.98 -6.31 -20.54
C PHE A 160 -8.08 -6.53 -21.59
N THR A 161 -7.75 -7.08 -22.77
CA THR A 161 -8.73 -7.44 -23.79
C THR A 161 -8.74 -8.94 -23.97
N LYS A 162 -9.87 -9.57 -23.65
CA LYS A 162 -10.07 -11.01 -23.84
C LYS A 162 -9.82 -11.42 -25.29
N GLY A 163 -9.00 -12.45 -25.48
CA GLY A 163 -8.54 -12.97 -26.77
C GLY A 163 -7.45 -12.15 -27.48
N ALA A 164 -6.98 -11.03 -26.91
CA ALA A 164 -5.94 -10.22 -27.54
C ALA A 164 -4.53 -10.75 -27.22
N PRO A 165 -3.59 -10.73 -28.19
CA PRO A 165 -2.21 -11.12 -27.95
C PRO A 165 -1.48 -10.10 -27.06
N ASP A 166 -0.27 -10.46 -26.64
CA ASP A 166 0.60 -9.51 -25.95
C ASP A 166 0.99 -8.33 -26.86
N PHE A 167 1.45 -7.25 -26.23
CA PHE A 167 2.02 -6.12 -26.94
C PHE A 167 3.31 -6.52 -27.65
N THR A 168 3.60 -5.89 -28.80
CA THR A 168 4.79 -6.21 -29.60
C THR A 168 5.96 -5.27 -29.35
N ALA A 169 5.70 -4.08 -28.81
CA ALA A 169 6.73 -3.09 -28.52
C ALA A 169 7.65 -3.59 -27.39
N GLU A 170 8.95 -3.41 -27.59
CA GLU A 170 9.97 -3.68 -26.59
C GLU A 170 9.68 -2.85 -25.32
N ASN A 171 9.86 -3.44 -24.14
CA ASN A 171 9.49 -2.90 -22.82
C ASN A 171 7.98 -2.73 -22.55
N TRP A 172 7.09 -3.14 -23.46
CA TRP A 172 5.63 -3.09 -23.29
C TRP A 172 4.96 -4.45 -23.25
N LYS A 173 5.69 -5.54 -23.53
CA LYS A 173 5.20 -6.90 -23.34
C LYS A 173 4.83 -7.12 -21.87
N ASN A 174 3.65 -7.68 -21.59
CA ASN A 174 3.30 -8.09 -20.23
C ASN A 174 4.03 -9.38 -19.84
N ILE A 175 4.29 -10.25 -20.82
CA ILE A 175 4.90 -11.56 -20.56
C ILE A 175 6.41 -11.45 -20.61
N ASN A 176 7.04 -11.90 -19.51
CA ASN A 176 8.45 -12.19 -19.50
C ASN A 176 8.69 -13.51 -20.26
N PRO A 177 9.52 -13.55 -21.31
CA PRO A 177 9.79 -14.77 -22.07
C PRO A 177 10.33 -15.94 -21.22
N ASP A 178 10.99 -15.67 -20.08
CA ASP A 178 11.48 -16.70 -19.16
C ASP A 178 10.35 -17.34 -18.32
N TYR A 179 9.18 -16.69 -18.29
CA TYR A 179 7.98 -17.12 -17.57
C TYR A 179 6.75 -17.11 -18.51
N PRO A 180 6.72 -17.98 -19.53
CA PRO A 180 5.66 -17.95 -20.55
C PRO A 180 4.26 -18.25 -19.99
N MET A 181 4.17 -18.87 -18.82
CA MET A 181 2.92 -19.23 -18.17
C MET A 181 2.29 -18.11 -17.34
N SER A 182 2.92 -16.93 -17.20
CA SER A 182 2.46 -15.92 -16.22
C SER A 182 0.99 -15.50 -16.37
N ALA A 183 0.47 -15.40 -17.60
CA ALA A 183 -0.94 -15.04 -17.86
C ALA A 183 -1.92 -16.22 -17.78
N HIS A 184 -1.45 -17.45 -17.58
CA HIS A 184 -2.33 -18.59 -17.39
C HIS A 184 -2.81 -18.59 -15.93
N PRO A 185 -4.12 -18.46 -15.67
CA PRO A 185 -4.60 -18.22 -14.31
C PRO A 185 -4.93 -19.51 -13.56
N ASP A 186 -4.74 -20.68 -14.17
CA ASP A 186 -4.94 -21.96 -13.49
C ASP A 186 -4.00 -22.07 -12.29
N GLN A 187 -4.51 -22.56 -11.16
CA GLN A 187 -3.73 -22.74 -9.95
C GLN A 187 -4.02 -24.10 -9.32
N VAL A 188 -2.99 -24.73 -8.77
CA VAL A 188 -3.07 -25.99 -8.03
C VAL A 188 -2.30 -25.87 -6.71
N TRP A 189 -2.87 -26.43 -5.64
CA TRP A 189 -2.25 -26.49 -4.33
C TRP A 189 -2.21 -27.93 -3.81
N ILE A 190 -1.10 -28.31 -3.16
CA ILE A 190 -0.98 -29.58 -2.43
C ILE A 190 -0.73 -29.25 -0.96
N ASN A 191 -1.65 -29.64 -0.07
CA ASN A 191 -1.65 -29.26 1.36
C ASN A 191 -1.47 -27.75 1.59
N GLY A 192 -2.11 -26.92 0.75
CA GLY A 192 -1.99 -25.46 0.81
C GLY A 192 -0.77 -24.88 0.09
N THR A 193 0.23 -25.67 -0.28
CA THR A 193 1.38 -25.20 -1.06
C THR A 193 1.03 -25.05 -2.53
N ALA A 194 1.07 -23.82 -3.07
CA ALA A 194 0.81 -23.57 -4.50
C ALA A 194 1.93 -24.13 -5.38
N MET A 195 1.54 -24.73 -6.50
CA MET A 195 2.38 -25.40 -7.49
C MET A 195 2.61 -24.49 -8.70
N GLN A 196 3.75 -24.65 -9.38
CA GLN A 196 4.06 -23.87 -10.59
C GLN A 196 3.43 -24.52 -11.84
N GLN A 197 2.70 -23.75 -12.65
CA GLN A 197 2.20 -24.24 -13.94
C GLN A 197 3.35 -24.32 -14.96
N VAL A 198 3.36 -25.37 -15.78
CA VAL A 198 4.26 -25.50 -16.93
C VAL A 198 3.50 -25.69 -18.24
N GLU A 199 4.16 -25.36 -19.34
CA GLU A 199 3.58 -25.31 -20.69
C GLU A 199 3.35 -26.69 -21.33
N SER A 200 3.99 -27.74 -20.81
CA SER A 200 3.89 -29.09 -21.37
C SER A 200 4.20 -30.18 -20.36
N LEU A 201 3.75 -31.40 -20.68
CA LEU A 201 4.05 -32.59 -19.87
C LEU A 201 5.56 -32.87 -19.76
N SER A 202 6.37 -32.53 -20.78
CA SER A 202 7.83 -32.76 -20.74
C SER A 202 8.57 -31.81 -19.79
N LYS A 203 7.93 -30.71 -19.37
CA LYS A 203 8.45 -29.74 -18.41
C LYS A 203 7.98 -30.00 -16.98
N LEU A 204 7.10 -30.99 -16.80
CA LEU A 204 6.60 -31.41 -15.50
C LEU A 204 7.74 -31.96 -14.63
N GLY A 205 7.71 -31.61 -13.35
CA GLY A 205 8.69 -32.03 -12.36
C GLY A 205 8.20 -31.73 -10.94
N SER A 206 9.08 -31.84 -9.95
CA SER A 206 8.71 -31.51 -8.57
C SER A 206 8.21 -30.06 -8.47
N ASN A 207 7.19 -29.88 -7.65
CA ASN A 207 6.46 -28.64 -7.35
C ASN A 207 5.79 -28.00 -8.57
N LYS A 208 5.49 -28.80 -9.61
CA LYS A 208 4.87 -28.34 -10.86
C LYS A 208 3.59 -29.11 -11.20
N PHE A 209 2.72 -28.45 -11.96
CA PHE A 209 1.56 -29.06 -12.59
C PHE A 209 1.42 -28.63 -14.05
N TYR A 210 0.71 -29.43 -14.84
CA TYR A 210 0.42 -29.16 -16.24
C TYR A 210 -1.08 -29.34 -16.50
N MET A 211 -1.69 -28.37 -17.20
CA MET A 211 -3.08 -28.43 -17.65
C MET A 211 -3.11 -28.88 -19.10
N ASP A 212 -3.61 -30.10 -19.36
CA ASP A 212 -3.86 -30.58 -20.72
C ASP A 212 -5.31 -30.27 -21.11
N TYR A 213 -5.51 -29.11 -21.74
CA TYR A 213 -6.83 -28.73 -22.23
C TYR A 213 -7.30 -29.53 -23.46
N THR A 214 -6.43 -30.30 -24.12
CA THR A 214 -6.82 -31.12 -25.27
C THR A 214 -7.53 -32.39 -24.79
N THR A 215 -7.00 -33.00 -23.73
CA THR A 215 -7.54 -34.23 -23.14
C THR A 215 -8.34 -34.01 -21.85
N ASN A 216 -8.48 -32.76 -21.41
CA ASN A 216 -9.14 -32.36 -20.16
C ASN A 216 -8.55 -33.07 -18.93
N LYS A 217 -7.23 -32.94 -18.74
CA LYS A 217 -6.50 -33.56 -17.64
C LYS A 217 -5.66 -32.55 -16.87
N ILE A 218 -5.51 -32.79 -15.56
CA ILE A 218 -4.47 -32.16 -14.74
C ILE A 218 -3.37 -33.19 -14.47
N TYR A 219 -2.11 -32.80 -14.66
CA TYR A 219 -0.94 -33.59 -14.30
C TYR A 219 -0.17 -32.94 -13.15
N LEU A 220 0.26 -33.71 -12.16
CA LEU A 220 1.12 -33.29 -11.05
C LEU A 220 2.46 -34.02 -11.13
N GLY A 221 3.54 -33.30 -10.83
CA GLY A 221 4.87 -33.91 -10.67
C GLY A 221 5.11 -34.47 -9.26
N ASN A 222 4.34 -34.08 -8.26
CA ASN A 222 4.43 -34.61 -6.89
C ASN A 222 3.39 -35.70 -6.66
N ASP A 223 3.73 -36.63 -5.77
CA ASP A 223 2.80 -37.63 -5.25
C ASP A 223 1.73 -36.98 -4.35
N PRO A 224 0.43 -37.07 -4.72
CA PRO A 224 -0.69 -36.53 -3.95
C PRO A 224 -1.22 -37.52 -2.89
N THR A 225 -0.65 -38.72 -2.75
CA THR A 225 -1.10 -39.73 -1.79
C THR A 225 -1.15 -39.17 -0.37
N ASN A 226 -2.31 -39.27 0.28
CA ASN A 226 -2.59 -38.74 1.62
C ASN A 226 -2.42 -37.22 1.76
N LYS A 227 -2.57 -36.47 0.66
CA LYS A 227 -2.52 -34.99 0.65
C LYS A 227 -3.82 -34.43 0.09
N GLU A 228 -4.25 -33.28 0.60
CA GLU A 228 -5.31 -32.52 -0.03
C GLU A 228 -4.74 -31.86 -1.29
N VAL A 229 -5.35 -32.13 -2.44
CA VAL A 229 -5.09 -31.36 -3.66
C VAL A 229 -6.28 -30.50 -3.97
N ARG A 230 -6.04 -29.22 -4.24
CA ARG A 230 -7.08 -28.30 -4.71
C ARG A 230 -6.67 -27.67 -6.03
N ALA A 231 -7.65 -27.41 -6.88
CA ALA A 231 -7.46 -26.68 -8.13
C ALA A 231 -8.50 -25.56 -8.23
N SER A 232 -8.08 -24.40 -8.73
CA SER A 232 -8.95 -23.24 -8.92
C SER A 232 -9.99 -23.52 -10.01
N ASP A 233 -11.26 -23.25 -9.71
CA ASP A 233 -12.38 -23.43 -10.63
C ASP A 233 -13.32 -22.21 -10.71
N LEU A 234 -13.08 -21.15 -9.94
CA LEU A 234 -13.77 -19.86 -10.03
C LEU A 234 -12.80 -18.70 -10.28
N GLN A 235 -13.18 -17.76 -11.16
CA GLN A 235 -12.35 -16.60 -11.52
C GLN A 235 -12.51 -15.41 -10.56
N ILE A 236 -13.73 -15.17 -10.08
CA ILE A 236 -14.10 -13.94 -9.35
C ILE A 236 -14.80 -14.32 -8.06
N ALA A 237 -14.38 -13.75 -6.94
CA ALA A 237 -15.04 -13.91 -5.66
C ALA A 237 -16.19 -12.90 -5.51
N LEU A 238 -15.91 -11.64 -5.82
CA LEU A 238 -16.79 -10.53 -5.51
C LEU A 238 -16.75 -9.47 -6.61
N SER A 239 -17.91 -9.14 -7.16
CA SER A 239 -18.12 -8.00 -8.05
C SER A 239 -19.13 -7.05 -7.42
N MET A 240 -18.64 -5.92 -6.92
CA MET A 240 -19.41 -4.81 -6.38
C MET A 240 -19.62 -3.79 -7.49
N ASP A 241 -20.84 -3.75 -8.04
CA ASP A 241 -21.26 -2.91 -9.16
C ASP A 241 -22.57 -2.16 -8.86
N VAL A 242 -22.81 -1.90 -7.57
CA VAL A 242 -23.90 -1.07 -7.04
C VAL A 242 -23.40 -0.23 -5.86
N PRO A 243 -23.95 0.97 -5.62
CA PRO A 243 -23.47 1.86 -4.57
C PRO A 243 -23.55 1.26 -3.16
N LYS A 244 -22.69 1.75 -2.25
CA LYS A 244 -22.78 1.53 -0.80
C LYS A 244 -22.76 0.06 -0.35
N ILE A 245 -21.99 -0.81 -1.02
CA ILE A 245 -21.75 -2.17 -0.51
C ILE A 245 -20.64 -2.11 0.55
N THR A 246 -20.88 -2.74 1.70
CA THR A 246 -19.84 -3.00 2.71
C THR A 246 -19.57 -4.50 2.80
N VAL A 247 -18.32 -4.91 2.65
CA VAL A 247 -17.89 -6.29 2.93
C VAL A 247 -16.85 -6.28 4.04
N ARG A 248 -17.06 -7.08 5.09
CA ARG A 248 -16.20 -7.02 6.28
C ARG A 248 -15.99 -8.32 7.03
N GLY A 249 -14.79 -8.50 7.60
CA GLY A 249 -14.45 -9.63 8.47
C GLY A 249 -14.35 -10.99 7.78
N VAL A 250 -14.09 -11.02 6.47
CA VAL A 250 -14.06 -12.23 5.64
C VAL A 250 -12.72 -12.42 4.94
N GLY A 251 -12.36 -13.68 4.70
CA GLY A 251 -11.26 -14.05 3.81
C GLY A 251 -11.75 -14.40 2.42
N ILE A 252 -10.93 -14.13 1.41
CA ILE A 252 -11.12 -14.43 -0.01
C ILE A 252 -9.83 -15.04 -0.51
N ARG A 253 -9.87 -16.26 -1.07
CA ARG A 253 -8.67 -16.92 -1.57
C ARG A 253 -8.86 -17.83 -2.77
N ARG A 254 -7.76 -18.10 -3.48
CA ARG A 254 -7.67 -19.16 -4.50
C ARG A 254 -8.63 -18.99 -5.67
N TYR A 255 -8.90 -17.74 -6.04
CA TYR A 255 -9.63 -17.40 -7.25
C TYR A 255 -8.65 -17.19 -8.41
N ALA A 256 -9.10 -17.57 -9.61
CA ALA A 256 -8.32 -17.55 -10.83
C ALA A 256 -8.73 -16.44 -11.82
N PRO A 257 -8.68 -15.14 -11.46
CA PRO A 257 -9.01 -14.08 -12.40
C PRO A 257 -7.97 -14.09 -13.53
N SER A 258 -8.43 -14.05 -14.78
CA SER A 258 -7.57 -13.77 -15.93
C SER A 258 -7.11 -12.29 -15.90
N VAL A 259 -6.11 -11.89 -16.69
CA VAL A 259 -5.75 -10.46 -16.82
C VAL A 259 -6.95 -9.57 -17.22
N PRO A 260 -7.79 -9.93 -18.23
CA PRO A 260 -8.98 -9.14 -18.58
C PRO A 260 -10.08 -9.14 -17.52
N ASP A 261 -9.98 -10.00 -16.50
CA ASP A 261 -10.89 -10.01 -15.36
C ASP A 261 -10.59 -8.92 -14.35
N LEU A 262 -9.44 -8.23 -14.42
CA LEU A 262 -9.05 -7.12 -13.55
C LEU A 262 -8.85 -7.46 -12.07
N GLY A 263 -9.45 -8.51 -11.53
CA GLY A 263 -9.19 -9.01 -10.18
C GLY A 263 -10.21 -10.00 -9.62
N ALA A 264 -9.82 -10.69 -8.54
CA ALA A 264 -10.68 -11.59 -7.78
C ALA A 264 -11.79 -10.84 -7.03
N VAL A 265 -11.50 -9.60 -6.60
CA VAL A 265 -12.47 -8.64 -6.08
C VAL A 265 -12.50 -7.41 -6.99
N ARG A 266 -13.69 -6.97 -7.38
CA ARG A 266 -13.91 -5.80 -8.23
C ARG A 266 -14.87 -4.84 -7.56
N ILE A 267 -14.51 -3.56 -7.50
CA ILE A 267 -15.37 -2.47 -7.06
C ILE A 267 -15.46 -1.49 -8.21
N SER A 268 -16.50 -1.61 -9.01
CA SER A 268 -16.62 -0.94 -10.30
C SER A 268 -17.82 -0.01 -10.33
N GLU A 269 -17.77 0.99 -11.20
CA GLU A 269 -18.88 1.94 -11.38
C GLU A 269 -20.21 1.20 -11.58
N PRO A 270 -21.30 1.61 -10.89
CA PRO A 270 -21.46 2.79 -10.03
C PRO A 270 -21.24 2.56 -8.52
N ALA A 271 -20.36 1.65 -8.07
CA ALA A 271 -20.23 1.25 -6.66
C ALA A 271 -19.65 2.29 -5.68
N THR A 272 -20.00 3.56 -5.83
CA THR A 272 -19.58 4.66 -4.95
C THR A 272 -20.07 4.50 -3.51
N GLY A 273 -19.27 4.99 -2.54
CA GLY A 273 -19.54 4.85 -1.11
C GLY A 273 -19.30 3.44 -0.56
N SER A 274 -18.75 2.53 -1.36
CA SER A 274 -18.49 1.14 -0.97
C SER A 274 -17.26 0.99 -0.08
N LYS A 275 -17.25 -0.07 0.73
CA LYS A 275 -16.25 -0.30 1.77
C LYS A 275 -15.80 -1.75 1.84
N LEU A 276 -14.48 -1.95 1.95
CA LEU A 276 -13.89 -3.19 2.45
C LEU A 276 -13.28 -2.92 3.83
N GLU A 277 -13.64 -3.73 4.82
CA GLU A 277 -13.15 -3.58 6.19
C GLU A 277 -12.71 -4.92 6.80
N ASN A 278 -11.48 -5.06 7.27
CA ASN A 278 -10.97 -6.32 7.83
C ASN A 278 -11.16 -7.50 6.85
N VAL A 279 -10.72 -7.31 5.62
CA VAL A 279 -10.82 -8.30 4.54
C VAL A 279 -9.43 -8.82 4.18
N VAL A 280 -9.30 -10.15 4.10
CA VAL A 280 -8.09 -10.80 3.58
C VAL A 280 -8.36 -11.27 2.15
N ILE A 281 -7.51 -10.88 1.20
CA ILE A 281 -7.52 -11.35 -0.19
C ILE A 281 -6.16 -12.00 -0.44
N THR A 282 -6.13 -13.28 -0.79
CA THR A 282 -4.85 -13.98 -0.99
C THR A 282 -4.92 -15.02 -2.12
N ASP A 283 -3.76 -15.42 -2.62
CA ASP A 283 -3.63 -16.47 -3.64
C ASP A 283 -4.54 -16.23 -4.86
N SER A 284 -4.49 -15.01 -5.42
CA SER A 284 -5.22 -14.66 -6.64
C SER A 284 -4.34 -14.87 -7.86
N ALA A 285 -4.83 -15.59 -8.89
CA ALA A 285 -4.00 -15.97 -10.03
C ALA A 285 -3.39 -14.81 -10.81
N THR A 286 -4.06 -13.66 -10.89
CA THR A 286 -3.47 -12.43 -11.47
C THR A 286 -3.60 -11.26 -10.50
N THR A 287 -4.73 -10.55 -10.50
CA THR A 287 -4.96 -9.38 -9.66
C THR A 287 -5.81 -9.71 -8.43
N GLY A 288 -5.43 -9.22 -7.26
CA GLY A 288 -6.21 -9.40 -6.04
C GLY A 288 -7.48 -8.53 -6.03
N LEU A 289 -7.31 -7.21 -6.01
CA LEU A 289 -8.38 -6.23 -5.91
C LEU A 289 -8.31 -5.18 -7.03
N SER A 290 -9.45 -4.86 -7.63
CA SER A 290 -9.59 -3.76 -8.58
C SER A 290 -10.64 -2.76 -8.12
N VAL A 291 -10.31 -1.47 -8.17
CA VAL A 291 -11.20 -0.34 -7.88
C VAL A 291 -11.29 0.56 -9.10
N SER A 292 -12.49 0.66 -9.67
CA SER A 292 -12.79 1.49 -10.85
C SER A 292 -14.01 2.39 -10.66
N THR A 293 -14.15 2.94 -9.45
CA THR A 293 -15.21 3.90 -9.10
C THR A 293 -14.76 4.85 -7.99
N SER A 294 -15.53 5.90 -7.75
CA SER A 294 -15.20 6.97 -6.79
C SER A 294 -15.69 6.71 -5.36
N ASP A 295 -15.07 7.34 -4.36
CA ASP A 295 -15.41 7.30 -2.94
C ASP A 295 -15.51 5.86 -2.38
N VAL A 296 -14.44 5.10 -2.58
CA VAL A 296 -14.27 3.76 -1.98
C VAL A 296 -13.40 3.87 -0.73
N THR A 297 -13.78 3.17 0.33
CA THR A 297 -12.97 3.04 1.55
C THR A 297 -12.39 1.63 1.67
N LEU A 298 -11.07 1.53 1.76
CA LEU A 298 -10.37 0.30 2.13
C LEU A 298 -9.77 0.50 3.50
N LYS A 299 -10.26 -0.23 4.50
CA LYS A 299 -9.82 -0.09 5.89
C LYS A 299 -9.38 -1.44 6.43
N ASN A 300 -8.14 -1.56 6.88
CA ASN A 300 -7.64 -2.84 7.40
C ASN A 300 -7.82 -3.97 6.37
N VAL A 301 -7.20 -3.82 5.19
CA VAL A 301 -7.31 -4.82 4.12
C VAL A 301 -5.94 -5.44 3.85
N SER A 302 -5.88 -6.76 3.82
CA SER A 302 -4.67 -7.51 3.45
C SER A 302 -4.84 -8.08 2.05
N VAL A 303 -3.90 -7.79 1.15
CA VAL A 303 -3.85 -8.35 -0.21
C VAL A 303 -2.49 -8.99 -0.42
N THR A 304 -2.44 -10.32 -0.51
CA THR A 304 -1.15 -11.05 -0.60
C THR A 304 -1.13 -12.07 -1.72
N ASN A 305 0.08 -12.48 -2.12
CA ASN A 305 0.30 -13.62 -3.03
C ASN A 305 -0.49 -13.50 -4.35
N SER A 306 -0.50 -12.31 -4.95
CA SER A 306 -1.18 -12.06 -6.23
C SER A 306 -0.24 -12.31 -7.39
N GLY A 307 -0.71 -13.02 -8.42
CA GLY A 307 0.12 -13.43 -9.55
C GLY A 307 0.75 -12.30 -10.36
N MET A 308 0.06 -11.16 -10.48
CA MET A 308 0.48 -9.98 -11.24
C MET A 308 0.47 -8.68 -10.41
N LEU A 309 -0.69 -8.33 -9.85
CA LEU A 309 -0.95 -7.03 -9.21
C LEU A 309 -1.70 -7.25 -7.89
N GLY A 310 -1.28 -6.61 -6.81
CA GLY A 310 -2.04 -6.65 -5.56
C GLY A 310 -3.35 -5.87 -5.70
N ILE A 311 -3.25 -4.54 -5.81
CA ILE A 311 -4.39 -3.63 -5.92
C ILE A 311 -4.26 -2.73 -7.16
N GLY A 312 -5.27 -2.75 -8.03
CA GLY A 312 -5.43 -1.83 -9.15
C GLY A 312 -6.47 -0.75 -8.88
N GLY A 313 -6.14 0.50 -9.19
CA GLY A 313 -7.04 1.65 -9.18
C GLY A 313 -7.08 2.32 -10.54
N ASN A 314 -8.26 2.52 -11.11
CA ASN A 314 -8.44 3.34 -12.31
C ASN A 314 -9.71 4.18 -12.19
N ARG A 315 -9.62 5.52 -12.22
CA ARG A 315 -10.77 6.39 -11.85
C ARG A 315 -11.28 6.12 -10.45
N ALA A 316 -10.36 5.79 -9.55
CA ALA A 316 -10.59 5.56 -8.14
C ALA A 316 -10.58 6.90 -7.39
N HIS A 317 -11.39 7.86 -7.83
CA HIS A 317 -11.40 9.20 -7.25
C HIS A 317 -11.82 9.16 -5.78
N ALA A 318 -11.21 9.99 -4.95
CA ALA A 318 -11.46 10.03 -3.50
C ALA A 318 -11.30 8.66 -2.80
N LEU A 319 -10.46 7.75 -3.34
CA LEU A 319 -10.12 6.48 -2.68
C LEU A 319 -9.46 6.76 -1.33
N LYS A 320 -9.99 6.16 -0.27
CA LYS A 320 -9.44 6.22 1.09
C LYS A 320 -8.92 4.85 1.48
N ALA A 321 -7.62 4.65 1.43
CA ALA A 321 -6.95 3.45 1.86
C ALA A 321 -6.18 3.69 3.17
N ASP A 322 -6.60 3.02 4.24
CA ASP A 322 -5.98 3.07 5.56
C ASP A 322 -5.66 1.67 6.05
N LYS A 323 -4.44 1.49 6.58
CA LYS A 323 -3.96 0.22 7.14
C LYS A 323 -4.06 -0.94 6.15
N LEU A 324 -3.53 -0.76 4.94
CA LEU A 324 -3.34 -1.87 4.02
C LEU A 324 -2.13 -2.72 4.41
N TYR A 325 -2.20 -4.01 4.12
CA TYR A 325 -1.05 -4.90 4.06
C TYR A 325 -1.00 -5.54 2.67
N VAL A 326 -0.12 -5.02 1.80
CA VAL A 326 0.03 -5.47 0.42
C VAL A 326 1.40 -6.12 0.25
N ALA A 327 1.43 -7.43 0.05
CA ALA A 327 2.69 -8.18 0.03
C ALA A 327 2.74 -9.29 -1.02
N ASN A 328 3.96 -9.61 -1.49
CA ASN A 328 4.18 -10.73 -2.41
C ASN A 328 3.31 -10.66 -3.67
N SER A 329 3.19 -9.49 -4.30
CA SER A 329 2.56 -9.38 -5.62
C SER A 329 3.57 -9.70 -6.74
N ASN A 330 3.03 -10.03 -7.92
CA ASN A 330 3.78 -10.47 -9.10
C ASN A 330 4.49 -11.84 -8.94
N ILE A 331 3.86 -12.79 -8.23
CA ILE A 331 4.49 -14.12 -8.00
C ILE A 331 4.67 -14.93 -9.27
N GLU A 332 3.89 -14.64 -10.32
CA GLU A 332 4.00 -15.30 -11.63
C GLU A 332 5.07 -14.66 -12.53
N ASN A 333 5.74 -13.60 -12.07
CA ASN A 333 6.85 -12.92 -12.77
C ASN A 333 6.45 -12.32 -14.15
N PHE A 334 5.30 -11.64 -14.20
CA PHE A 334 5.03 -10.73 -15.31
C PHE A 334 6.15 -9.68 -15.41
N ASN A 335 6.35 -9.13 -16.61
CA ASN A 335 7.16 -7.93 -16.75
C ASN A 335 6.58 -6.81 -15.87
N MET A 336 7.46 -6.04 -15.24
CA MET A 336 7.06 -4.95 -14.33
C MET A 336 6.22 -3.91 -15.06
N GLY A 337 6.71 -3.44 -16.22
CA GLY A 337 5.92 -2.64 -17.15
C GLY A 337 5.01 -3.56 -17.99
N PRO A 338 3.74 -3.17 -18.24
CA PRO A 338 3.15 -1.87 -17.95
C PRO A 338 2.40 -1.76 -16.61
N ILE A 339 2.20 -2.83 -15.83
CA ILE A 339 1.27 -2.76 -14.67
C ILE A 339 1.73 -3.46 -13.37
N ALA A 340 2.52 -4.53 -13.44
CA ALA A 340 2.77 -5.37 -12.28
C ALA A 340 3.39 -4.55 -11.13
N SER A 341 2.75 -4.61 -9.96
CA SER A 341 3.10 -3.83 -8.77
C SER A 341 2.37 -4.39 -7.54
N GLY A 342 2.74 -3.94 -6.35
CA GLY A 342 1.90 -4.09 -5.16
C GLY A 342 0.59 -3.32 -5.35
N ILE A 343 0.69 -2.02 -5.65
CA ILE A 343 -0.43 -1.14 -5.92
C ILE A 343 -0.14 -0.28 -7.15
N LYS A 344 -1.07 -0.23 -8.12
CA LYS A 344 -1.06 0.76 -9.20
C LYS A 344 -2.35 1.56 -9.20
N ILE A 345 -2.24 2.89 -9.20
CA ILE A 345 -3.37 3.81 -9.33
C ILE A 345 -3.17 4.66 -10.57
N SER A 346 -4.25 4.83 -11.33
CA SER A 346 -4.25 5.64 -12.54
C SER A 346 -5.50 6.50 -12.67
N ARG A 347 -5.37 7.66 -13.32
CA ARG A 347 -6.48 8.56 -13.68
C ARG A 347 -7.40 8.86 -12.49
N SER A 348 -6.82 9.17 -11.34
CA SER A 348 -7.53 9.27 -10.05
C SER A 348 -7.17 10.57 -9.35
N TYR A 349 -8.10 11.16 -8.62
CA TYR A 349 -7.84 12.38 -7.86
C TYR A 349 -8.20 12.23 -6.38
N ASN A 350 -7.55 13.00 -5.52
CA ASN A 350 -7.79 13.02 -4.07
C ASN A 350 -7.67 11.62 -3.41
N THR A 351 -6.73 10.80 -3.86
CA THR A 351 -6.49 9.48 -3.26
C THR A 351 -5.65 9.59 -2.00
N LEU A 352 -6.02 8.87 -0.95
CA LEU A 352 -5.27 8.76 0.30
C LEU A 352 -4.79 7.32 0.49
N ILE A 353 -3.49 7.13 0.66
CA ILE A 353 -2.88 5.87 1.11
C ILE A 353 -2.12 6.16 2.40
N SER A 354 -2.65 5.63 3.51
CA SER A 354 -2.17 5.95 4.85
C SER A 354 -1.95 4.71 5.71
N ASN A 355 -1.01 4.81 6.65
CA ASN A 355 -0.76 3.80 7.69
C ASN A 355 -0.57 2.37 7.14
N SER A 356 -0.09 2.22 5.91
CA SER A 356 -0.07 0.95 5.19
C SER A 356 1.32 0.34 5.14
N LYS A 357 1.40 -0.96 4.82
CA LYS A 357 2.64 -1.71 4.60
C LYS A 357 2.59 -2.37 3.23
N ILE A 358 3.52 -2.01 2.35
CA ILE A 358 3.59 -2.39 0.95
C ILE A 358 4.97 -2.98 0.69
N ILE A 359 5.08 -4.31 0.79
CA ILE A 359 6.37 -4.99 0.95
C ILE A 359 6.56 -6.22 0.08
N ASP A 360 7.81 -6.58 -0.17
CA ASP A 360 8.20 -7.86 -0.78
C ASP A 360 7.48 -8.15 -2.12
N ASN A 361 7.07 -7.10 -2.84
CA ASN A 361 6.47 -7.27 -4.16
C ASN A 361 7.59 -7.52 -5.18
N LYS A 362 7.42 -8.52 -6.05
CA LYS A 362 8.37 -8.85 -7.14
C LYS A 362 8.26 -7.87 -8.32
N SER A 363 8.09 -6.58 -8.00
CA SER A 363 7.78 -5.49 -8.91
C SER A 363 7.86 -4.15 -8.15
N LEU A 364 7.21 -3.09 -8.63
CA LEU A 364 7.11 -1.82 -7.90
C LEU A 364 6.23 -1.97 -6.64
N GLY A 365 6.48 -1.16 -5.62
CA GLY A 365 5.63 -1.11 -4.43
C GLY A 365 4.31 -0.41 -4.70
N LEU A 366 4.35 0.91 -4.85
CA LEU A 366 3.21 1.80 -5.11
C LEU A 366 3.49 2.69 -6.31
N TRP A 367 2.59 2.67 -7.31
CA TRP A 367 2.77 3.38 -8.58
C TRP A 367 1.53 4.21 -8.92
N PHE A 368 1.69 5.53 -8.94
CA PHE A 368 0.74 6.45 -9.56
C PHE A 368 1.17 6.70 -11.00
N ASP A 369 0.27 6.45 -11.94
CA ASP A 369 0.56 6.55 -13.37
C ASP A 369 -0.60 7.18 -14.13
N GLU A 370 -0.30 7.93 -15.18
CA GLU A 370 -1.25 8.59 -16.07
C GLU A 370 -2.37 9.34 -15.33
N ASP A 371 -2.17 10.65 -15.11
CA ASP A 371 -3.23 11.58 -14.72
C ASP A 371 -3.75 11.38 -13.29
N CYS A 372 -2.83 11.16 -12.33
CA CYS A 372 -3.17 11.21 -10.92
C CYS A 372 -2.96 12.62 -10.35
N TYR A 373 -3.92 13.11 -9.56
CA TYR A 373 -3.92 14.47 -9.01
C TYR A 373 -4.23 14.49 -7.51
N ALA A 374 -3.55 15.31 -6.72
CA ALA A 374 -3.82 15.46 -5.28
C ALA A 374 -3.73 14.12 -4.51
N ALA A 375 -2.70 13.33 -4.79
CA ALA A 375 -2.47 12.05 -4.14
C ALA A 375 -1.70 12.23 -2.82
N THR A 376 -2.20 11.66 -1.73
CA THR A 376 -1.58 11.73 -0.39
C THR A 376 -1.09 10.35 0.03
N VAL A 377 0.21 10.23 0.29
CA VAL A 377 0.91 9.01 0.71
C VAL A 377 1.62 9.29 2.02
N VAL A 378 1.06 8.81 3.13
CA VAL A 378 1.52 9.18 4.48
C VAL A 378 1.62 8.01 5.45
N ASN A 379 2.59 8.05 6.37
CA ASN A 379 2.68 7.09 7.48
C ASN A 379 2.86 5.62 7.03
N ASN A 380 3.35 5.41 5.80
CA ASN A 380 3.48 4.08 5.21
C ASN A 380 4.86 3.44 5.45
N GLU A 381 4.91 2.12 5.32
CA GLU A 381 6.13 1.34 5.17
C GLU A 381 6.14 0.73 3.77
N ILE A 382 7.13 1.10 2.96
CA ILE A 382 7.26 0.65 1.57
C ILE A 382 8.67 0.09 1.39
N SER A 383 8.82 -1.22 1.48
CA SER A 383 10.15 -1.83 1.59
C SER A 383 10.31 -3.17 0.92
N ASN A 384 11.56 -3.52 0.60
CA ASN A 384 11.93 -4.82 0.01
C ASN A 384 11.23 -5.14 -1.32
N ASN A 385 10.73 -4.14 -2.03
CA ASN A 385 10.17 -4.35 -3.35
C ASN A 385 11.32 -4.56 -4.35
N SER A 386 11.12 -5.43 -5.34
CA SER A 386 12.16 -5.79 -6.32
C SER A 386 12.45 -4.69 -7.36
N SER A 387 11.78 -3.54 -7.25
CA SER A 387 11.97 -2.37 -8.09
C SER A 387 11.80 -1.08 -7.26
N THR A 388 11.27 -0.01 -7.86
CA THR A 388 10.96 1.24 -7.18
C THR A 388 9.94 1.05 -6.05
N GLY A 389 10.20 1.64 -4.89
CA GLY A 389 9.27 1.64 -3.76
C GLY A 389 8.01 2.45 -4.07
N LEU A 390 8.16 3.75 -4.34
CA LEU A 390 7.08 4.66 -4.69
C LEU A 390 7.39 5.40 -6.00
N ALA A 391 6.44 5.40 -6.94
CA ALA A 391 6.55 6.13 -8.20
C ALA A 391 5.36 7.09 -8.40
N PHE A 392 5.67 8.33 -8.79
CA PHE A 392 4.74 9.31 -9.35
C PHE A 392 5.11 9.53 -10.82
N GLU A 393 4.26 9.06 -11.71
CA GLU A 393 4.46 9.13 -13.14
C GLU A 393 3.30 9.90 -13.80
N LEU A 394 3.63 10.90 -14.63
CA LEU A 394 2.67 11.66 -15.42
C LEU A 394 1.51 12.23 -14.56
N SER A 395 1.85 12.74 -13.38
CA SER A 395 0.91 13.08 -12.30
C SER A 395 1.23 14.47 -11.72
N SER A 396 0.37 14.98 -10.83
CA SER A 396 0.51 16.30 -10.22
C SER A 396 -0.01 16.32 -8.78
N GLN A 397 0.48 17.24 -7.96
CA GLN A 397 0.02 17.47 -6.59
C GLN A 397 0.14 16.21 -5.71
N GLY A 398 1.37 15.79 -5.44
CA GLY A 398 1.65 14.64 -4.58
C GLY A 398 2.13 15.06 -3.19
N ASN A 399 1.52 14.56 -2.12
CA ASN A 399 2.02 14.72 -0.75
C ASN A 399 2.61 13.39 -0.26
N VAL A 400 3.93 13.34 -0.10
CA VAL A 400 4.67 12.17 0.40
C VAL A 400 5.28 12.52 1.75
N ALA A 401 4.64 12.13 2.84
CA ALA A 401 5.10 12.53 4.16
C ALA A 401 5.12 11.43 5.22
N ASN A 402 6.14 11.47 6.09
CA ASN A 402 6.28 10.53 7.22
C ASN A 402 6.30 9.04 6.82
N ASN A 403 6.82 8.72 5.63
CA ASN A 403 6.94 7.34 5.16
C ASN A 403 8.32 6.75 5.43
N ARG A 404 8.36 5.43 5.62
CA ARG A 404 9.57 4.62 5.67
C ARG A 404 9.70 3.84 4.36
N ILE A 405 10.53 4.34 3.43
CA ILE A 405 10.70 3.80 2.08
C ILE A 405 12.11 3.23 1.96
N ASN A 406 12.31 1.97 2.35
CA ASN A 406 13.64 1.43 2.58
C ASN A 406 13.87 0.09 1.88
N ASN A 407 15.11 -0.26 1.56
CA ASN A 407 15.48 -1.60 1.04
C ASN A 407 14.83 -1.97 -0.31
N ASN A 408 14.42 -1.01 -1.13
CA ASN A 408 13.83 -1.32 -2.43
C ASN A 408 14.94 -1.52 -3.46
N ALA A 409 14.87 -2.59 -4.26
CA ALA A 409 15.98 -2.94 -5.15
C ALA A 409 16.21 -1.92 -6.27
N GLY A 410 15.19 -1.13 -6.63
CA GLY A 410 15.27 0.03 -7.53
C GLY A 410 15.43 1.34 -6.76
N TYR A 411 14.58 2.32 -7.03
CA TYR A 411 14.59 3.62 -6.35
C TYR A 411 13.72 3.61 -5.08
N GLY A 412 14.03 4.44 -4.09
CA GLY A 412 13.11 4.70 -2.99
C GLY A 412 11.86 5.40 -3.53
N LEU A 413 12.07 6.61 -4.05
CA LEU A 413 11.04 7.42 -4.72
C LEU A 413 11.48 7.79 -6.14
N HIS A 414 10.57 7.66 -7.11
CA HIS A 414 10.74 8.12 -8.48
C HIS A 414 9.64 9.12 -8.83
N ILE A 415 10.02 10.36 -9.12
CA ILE A 415 9.13 11.39 -9.62
C ILE A 415 9.47 11.60 -11.10
N ILE A 416 8.60 11.18 -12.00
CA ILE A 416 8.83 11.21 -13.44
C ILE A 416 7.74 11.99 -14.15
N ASN A 417 8.14 13.01 -14.90
CA ASN A 417 7.25 13.89 -15.65
C ASN A 417 6.03 14.32 -14.81
N SER A 418 6.29 14.73 -13.57
CA SER A 418 5.26 15.07 -12.59
C SER A 418 5.64 16.36 -11.84
N ASP A 419 4.64 17.14 -11.43
CA ASP A 419 4.82 18.43 -10.78
C ASP A 419 4.10 18.55 -9.43
N GLN A 420 4.43 19.60 -8.66
CA GLN A 420 3.79 19.92 -7.38
C GLN A 420 3.87 18.75 -6.38
N VAL A 421 5.06 18.17 -6.20
CA VAL A 421 5.26 17.04 -5.28
C VAL A 421 6.02 17.50 -4.05
N ASP A 422 5.36 17.40 -2.89
CA ASP A 422 5.92 17.69 -1.57
C ASP A 422 6.40 16.39 -0.91
N VAL A 423 7.69 16.31 -0.60
CA VAL A 423 8.35 15.15 0.02
C VAL A 423 8.94 15.54 1.37
N TRP A 424 8.22 15.22 2.44
CA TRP A 424 8.53 15.72 3.78
C TRP A 424 8.73 14.62 4.82
N ASN A 425 9.76 14.73 5.65
CA ASN A 425 9.88 13.89 6.85
C ASN A 425 9.87 12.37 6.56
N ASN A 426 10.43 11.92 5.45
CA ASN A 426 10.51 10.50 5.11
C ASN A 426 11.90 9.93 5.43
N SER A 427 12.01 8.61 5.56
CA SER A 427 13.29 7.89 5.44
C SER A 427 13.30 7.17 4.09
N LEU A 428 14.27 7.49 3.23
CA LEU A 428 14.47 6.81 1.95
C LEU A 428 15.87 6.21 1.91
N THR A 429 16.03 4.96 2.32
CA THR A 429 17.37 4.36 2.48
C THR A 429 17.53 2.97 1.86
N ASN A 430 18.78 2.54 1.64
CA ASN A 430 19.10 1.19 1.17
C ASN A 430 18.42 0.78 -0.16
N SER A 431 18.23 1.76 -1.04
CA SER A 431 17.75 1.55 -2.41
C SER A 431 18.89 1.87 -3.39
N GLN A 432 18.80 1.55 -4.68
CA GLN A 432 19.82 2.00 -5.64
C GLN A 432 19.99 3.53 -5.62
N MET A 433 18.90 4.25 -5.39
CA MET A 433 18.89 5.69 -5.18
C MET A 433 17.75 6.02 -4.23
N SER A 434 17.93 6.98 -3.32
CA SER A 434 16.85 7.40 -2.43
C SER A 434 15.75 8.08 -3.23
N ILE A 435 16.11 9.04 -4.09
CA ILE A 435 15.16 9.79 -4.91
C ILE A 435 15.73 10.00 -6.33
N LEU A 436 14.95 9.60 -7.34
CA LEU A 436 15.16 10.00 -8.73
C LEU A 436 14.04 10.96 -9.16
N ILE A 437 14.43 12.12 -9.67
CA ILE A 437 13.55 13.09 -10.34
C ILE A 437 13.94 13.11 -11.81
N GLN A 438 12.98 12.88 -12.69
CA GLN A 438 13.24 12.67 -14.11
C GLN A 438 12.25 13.42 -15.00
N GLN A 439 12.79 14.21 -15.91
CA GLN A 439 12.06 14.75 -17.06
C GLN A 439 12.52 13.99 -18.31
N ASP A 440 11.63 13.21 -18.91
CA ASP A 440 11.87 12.64 -20.24
C ASP A 440 11.19 13.46 -21.36
N SER A 441 11.27 12.93 -22.58
CA SER A 441 10.75 13.58 -23.79
C SER A 441 9.22 13.59 -23.91
N ARG A 442 8.49 12.83 -23.07
CA ARG A 442 7.03 12.75 -23.14
C ARG A 442 6.40 14.12 -22.91
N LYS A 443 5.38 14.40 -23.71
CA LYS A 443 4.55 15.60 -23.65
C LYS A 443 3.09 15.19 -23.60
N PRO A 444 2.23 15.99 -22.94
CA PRO A 444 0.80 15.72 -22.94
C PRO A 444 0.31 15.84 -24.39
N THR A 445 -0.17 14.75 -24.98
CA THR A 445 -0.81 14.79 -26.30
C THR A 445 -2.31 14.92 -26.09
N LYS A 446 -2.95 15.84 -26.81
CA LYS A 446 -4.39 16.15 -26.67
C LYS A 446 -5.29 14.91 -26.85
N ASP A 447 -4.80 13.87 -27.54
CA ASP A 447 -5.52 12.63 -27.86
C ASP A 447 -5.24 11.45 -26.90
N ARG A 448 -4.35 11.60 -25.91
CA ARG A 448 -4.16 10.57 -24.85
C ARG A 448 -5.19 10.65 -23.73
N TYR A 449 -5.94 11.75 -23.69
CA TYR A 449 -6.97 12.02 -22.71
C TYR A 449 -8.26 11.29 -23.09
N TRP A 450 -8.60 10.23 -22.37
CA TRP A 450 -9.80 9.42 -22.60
C TRP A 450 -11.06 10.26 -22.28
N THR A 451 -12.09 10.21 -23.13
CA THR A 451 -13.35 10.95 -22.99
C THR A 451 -14.49 10.08 -22.45
N PRO A 452 -15.43 10.59 -21.62
CA PRO A 452 -15.66 11.99 -21.31
C PRO A 452 -14.76 12.47 -20.18
N HIS A 453 -14.05 13.55 -20.49
CA HIS A 453 -13.00 14.16 -19.70
C HIS A 453 -13.66 15.21 -18.80
N ASP A 454 -14.13 14.82 -17.61
CA ASP A 454 -14.66 15.78 -16.64
C ASP A 454 -13.47 16.37 -15.87
N TYR A 455 -12.85 17.38 -16.49
CA TYR A 455 -11.84 18.30 -15.94
C TYR A 455 -10.75 17.71 -15.01
N SER A 456 -9.50 17.95 -15.41
CA SER A 456 -8.82 19.07 -14.79
C SER A 456 -7.95 19.79 -15.81
N LYS A 457 -7.79 21.10 -15.65
CA LYS A 457 -6.82 21.88 -16.40
C LYS A 457 -5.43 21.52 -15.82
N ASP A 458 -4.43 21.37 -16.68
CA ASP A 458 -3.02 21.63 -16.35
C ASP A 458 -2.15 20.56 -15.63
N ILE A 459 -2.37 19.24 -15.75
CA ILE A 459 -1.23 18.30 -15.48
C ILE A 459 -0.22 18.44 -16.61
N SER A 460 0.95 18.99 -16.28
CA SER A 460 1.88 19.48 -17.29
C SER A 460 2.68 18.36 -17.99
N TRP A 461 2.87 17.23 -17.31
CA TRP A 461 3.88 16.20 -17.61
C TRP A 461 5.32 16.76 -17.63
N TYR A 462 5.50 17.91 -16.99
CA TYR A 462 6.81 18.50 -16.75
C TYR A 462 7.15 18.31 -15.28
N VAL A 463 8.44 18.12 -15.02
CA VAL A 463 8.97 18.28 -13.67
C VAL A 463 8.93 19.77 -13.33
N ASN A 464 8.08 20.15 -12.38
CA ASN A 464 7.96 21.51 -11.84
C ASN A 464 7.62 21.47 -10.34
N ASP A 465 8.08 22.47 -9.58
CA ASP A 465 7.61 22.76 -8.22
C ASP A 465 7.64 21.54 -7.29
N ILE A 466 8.82 20.99 -7.05
CA ILE A 466 9.02 19.84 -6.15
C ILE A 466 9.76 20.33 -4.91
N GLU A 467 9.22 20.06 -3.72
CA GLU A 467 9.89 20.36 -2.46
C GLU A 467 10.31 19.06 -1.74
N ILE A 468 11.59 18.94 -1.40
CA ILE A 468 12.13 17.80 -0.65
C ILE A 468 12.77 18.33 0.62
N CYS A 469 12.09 18.14 1.75
CA CYS A 469 12.47 18.76 3.01
C CYS A 469 12.42 17.80 4.21
N ASN A 470 13.32 17.98 5.19
CA ASN A 470 13.35 17.22 6.44
C ASN A 470 13.49 15.69 6.28
N ASN A 471 13.96 15.17 5.15
CA ASN A 471 14.07 13.72 4.94
C ASN A 471 15.40 13.16 5.44
N ILE A 472 15.44 11.86 5.72
CA ILE A 472 16.67 11.09 5.89
C ILE A 472 16.89 10.27 4.61
N LEU A 473 17.96 10.59 3.87
CA LEU A 473 18.25 10.05 2.54
C LEU A 473 19.63 9.39 2.57
N GLY A 474 19.79 8.17 2.06
CA GLY A 474 21.13 7.57 2.09
C GLY A 474 21.24 6.06 1.92
N LEU A 475 22.48 5.59 2.07
CA LEU A 475 22.92 4.19 1.88
C LEU A 475 22.51 3.59 0.53
N PRO A 476 23.00 4.09 -0.60
CA PRO A 476 22.72 3.42 -1.85
C PRO A 476 23.26 1.98 -1.84
N THR A 477 22.54 1.01 -2.39
CA THR A 477 23.07 -0.36 -2.57
C THR A 477 24.33 -0.31 -3.46
N PRO A 478 25.24 -1.32 -3.42
CA PRO A 478 26.43 -1.34 -4.28
C PRO A 478 26.15 -1.13 -5.78
N MET A 479 24.98 -1.52 -6.27
CA MET A 479 24.54 -1.34 -7.67
C MET A 479 24.29 0.12 -8.08
N ALA A 480 24.12 1.05 -7.13
CA ALA A 480 23.99 2.48 -7.40
C ALA A 480 25.21 3.10 -8.11
N SER A 481 26.38 2.48 -7.92
CA SER A 481 27.72 3.01 -8.21
C SER A 481 28.02 3.32 -9.68
N GLN A 482 27.22 2.81 -10.61
CA GLN A 482 27.46 3.03 -12.04
C GLN A 482 26.65 4.19 -12.65
N TRP A 483 25.54 4.63 -12.02
CA TRP A 483 24.61 5.57 -12.67
C TRP A 483 24.07 6.70 -11.79
N GLY A 484 24.27 6.77 -10.47
CA GLY A 484 23.82 7.95 -9.71
C GLY A 484 24.01 7.92 -8.20
N GLY A 485 23.92 9.10 -7.58
CA GLY A 485 24.11 9.32 -6.14
C GLY A 485 22.90 8.99 -5.27
N VAL A 486 22.84 9.56 -4.06
CA VAL A 486 21.70 9.43 -3.13
C VAL A 486 20.45 10.08 -3.72
N VAL A 487 20.60 11.26 -4.32
CA VAL A 487 19.55 11.97 -5.04
C VAL A 487 20.02 12.27 -6.45
N ALA A 488 19.15 12.11 -7.45
CA ALA A 488 19.39 12.59 -8.79
C ALA A 488 18.21 13.40 -9.34
N LEU A 489 18.53 14.51 -10.00
CA LEU A 489 17.62 15.23 -10.87
C LEU A 489 18.17 15.21 -12.29
N ARG A 490 17.43 14.57 -13.19
CA ARG A 490 17.79 14.40 -14.59
C ARG A 490 16.76 15.08 -15.49
N ASP A 491 17.21 16.07 -16.23
CA ASP A 491 16.54 16.47 -17.45
C ASP A 491 17.13 15.71 -18.62
N GLU A 492 16.41 14.73 -19.16
CA GLU A 492 16.84 13.96 -20.33
C GLU A 492 16.56 14.71 -21.64
N THR A 493 15.83 15.82 -21.57
CA THR A 493 15.67 16.75 -22.69
C THR A 493 16.81 17.77 -22.77
N TYR A 494 17.61 17.89 -21.69
CA TYR A 494 18.73 18.81 -21.55
C TYR A 494 18.36 20.29 -21.80
N GLN A 495 17.15 20.68 -21.38
CA GLN A 495 16.58 22.01 -21.62
C GLN A 495 16.59 22.90 -20.38
N ARG A 496 16.39 22.33 -19.19
CA ARG A 496 16.17 23.06 -17.93
C ARG A 496 17.09 22.56 -16.83
N THR A 497 17.62 23.49 -16.04
CA THR A 497 18.29 23.16 -14.78
C THR A 497 17.27 22.75 -13.72
N GLY A 498 17.72 22.08 -12.66
CA GLY A 498 16.84 21.77 -11.52
C GLY A 498 16.19 23.02 -10.90
N ASN A 499 16.92 24.14 -10.83
CA ASN A 499 16.37 25.41 -10.32
C ASN A 499 15.29 26.00 -11.26
N GLN A 500 15.44 25.85 -12.58
CA GLN A 500 14.41 26.28 -13.53
C GLN A 500 13.16 25.38 -13.51
N MET A 501 13.33 24.14 -13.06
CA MET A 501 12.22 23.24 -12.75
C MET A 501 11.59 23.51 -11.38
N GLY A 502 12.05 24.51 -10.61
CA GLY A 502 11.49 24.77 -9.28
C GLY A 502 11.69 23.64 -8.27
N VAL A 503 12.67 22.74 -8.49
CA VAL A 503 12.99 21.70 -7.52
C VAL A 503 13.83 22.29 -6.39
N THR A 504 13.39 22.09 -5.15
CA THR A 504 14.05 22.59 -3.94
C THR A 504 14.43 21.44 -3.02
N LEU A 505 15.69 21.42 -2.59
CA LEU A 505 16.21 20.53 -1.56
C LEU A 505 16.58 21.37 -0.32
N ASN A 506 16.07 21.04 0.86
CA ASN A 506 16.51 21.71 2.09
C ASN A 506 16.31 20.88 3.36
N ALA A 507 17.05 21.19 4.42
CA ALA A 507 16.93 20.57 5.73
C ALA A 507 16.94 19.02 5.75
N ASN A 508 17.55 18.39 4.75
CA ASN A 508 17.66 16.95 4.63
C ASN A 508 18.91 16.43 5.37
N VAL A 509 18.83 15.20 5.83
CA VAL A 509 19.97 14.45 6.37
C VAL A 509 20.43 13.46 5.31
N TYR A 510 21.61 13.71 4.75
CA TYR A 510 22.27 12.81 3.81
C TYR A 510 23.17 11.85 4.57
N TYR A 511 23.00 10.56 4.34
CA TYR A 511 23.72 9.52 5.07
C TYR A 511 24.45 8.53 4.14
N HIS A 512 25.74 8.31 4.39
CA HIS A 512 26.53 7.32 3.67
C HIS A 512 27.75 6.86 4.48
N THR A 513 28.21 5.62 4.27
CA THR A 513 29.35 5.01 4.98
C THR A 513 30.69 5.31 4.31
N GLY A 514 30.86 6.51 3.74
CA GLY A 514 31.98 6.85 2.84
C GLY A 514 31.68 6.59 1.36
N LEU A 515 32.24 7.42 0.50
CA LEU A 515 32.05 7.40 -0.96
C LEU A 515 33.21 6.72 -1.70
N GLU A 516 34.01 5.90 -1.02
CA GLU A 516 35.16 5.22 -1.64
C GLU A 516 34.70 4.35 -2.81
N GLY A 517 35.10 4.75 -4.03
CA GLY A 517 34.64 4.15 -5.29
C GLY A 517 33.28 4.64 -5.82
N ARG A 518 32.60 5.57 -5.15
CA ARG A 518 31.26 6.11 -5.50
C ARG A 518 31.26 7.65 -5.51
N PRO A 519 31.59 8.32 -6.62
CA PRO A 519 31.93 9.76 -6.58
C PRO A 519 30.75 10.73 -6.42
N THR A 520 29.50 10.24 -6.31
CA THR A 520 28.31 11.11 -6.44
C THR A 520 27.41 10.97 -5.21
N LEU A 521 27.23 12.07 -4.47
CA LEU A 521 26.19 12.23 -3.46
C LEU A 521 24.90 12.73 -4.11
N ILE A 522 25.00 13.76 -4.96
CA ILE A 522 23.87 14.37 -5.67
C ILE A 522 24.24 14.50 -7.14
N GLN A 523 23.34 14.06 -8.03
CA GLN A 523 23.40 14.37 -9.44
C GLN A 523 22.34 15.43 -9.77
N TRP A 524 22.71 16.48 -10.51
CA TRP A 524 21.82 17.61 -10.75
C TRP A 524 21.94 18.14 -12.19
N SER A 525 20.80 18.44 -12.81
CA SER A 525 20.76 19.19 -14.06
C SER A 525 21.18 20.64 -13.81
N THR A 526 22.34 21.05 -14.36
CA THR A 526 22.96 22.35 -14.10
C THR A 526 23.15 23.22 -15.35
N LYS A 527 22.90 22.70 -16.55
CA LYS A 527 23.13 23.43 -17.80
C LYS A 527 21.88 23.49 -18.67
N THR A 528 21.69 24.65 -19.28
CA THR A 528 20.72 24.90 -20.34
C THR A 528 21.40 24.86 -21.71
N ALA A 529 20.63 24.64 -22.79
CA ALA A 529 21.05 24.69 -24.19
C ALA A 529 21.60 23.39 -24.81
N GLY A 530 21.04 22.22 -24.45
CA GLY A 530 21.24 20.98 -25.22
C GLY A 530 22.57 20.26 -25.00
N ILE A 531 23.35 20.65 -23.98
CA ILE A 531 24.53 19.92 -23.55
C ILE A 531 24.06 18.73 -22.70
N LYS A 532 24.42 17.51 -23.12
CA LYS A 532 24.14 16.28 -22.37
C LYS A 532 25.02 16.22 -21.11
N ASP A 533 24.55 16.84 -20.02
CA ASP A 533 25.31 16.93 -18.77
C ASP A 533 24.39 16.90 -17.54
N TRP A 534 24.65 15.95 -16.65
CA TRP A 534 24.12 15.92 -15.29
C TRP A 534 25.33 16.00 -14.36
N ASN A 535 25.55 17.17 -13.76
CA ASN A 535 26.71 17.39 -12.89
C ASN A 535 26.62 16.48 -11.68
N ASN A 536 27.72 15.82 -11.36
CA ASN A 536 27.86 14.98 -10.18
C ASN A 536 28.56 15.77 -9.08
N PHE A 537 27.94 15.85 -7.91
CA PHE A 537 28.47 16.48 -6.71
C PHE A 537 28.81 15.41 -5.69
N SER A 538 30.05 15.39 -5.22
CA SER A 538 30.54 14.40 -4.26
C SER A 538 30.23 14.76 -2.80
N ASN A 539 29.83 16.00 -2.51
CA ASN A 539 29.51 16.46 -1.16
C ASN A 539 28.55 17.65 -1.18
N LEU A 540 27.93 17.94 -0.03
CA LEU A 540 26.96 19.04 0.09
C LEU A 540 27.57 20.42 -0.10
N ALA A 541 28.84 20.64 0.27
CA ALA A 541 29.46 21.96 0.18
C ALA A 541 29.58 22.43 -1.28
N THR A 542 30.04 21.56 -2.17
CA THR A 542 30.15 21.86 -3.61
C THR A 542 28.78 22.04 -4.26
N PHE A 543 27.81 21.18 -3.90
CA PHE A 543 26.43 21.29 -4.38
C PHE A 543 25.79 22.63 -4.00
N ARG A 544 25.90 23.03 -2.71
CA ARG A 544 25.42 24.32 -2.19
C ARG A 544 26.03 25.50 -2.92
N ASN A 545 27.36 25.54 -3.02
CA ASN A 545 28.06 26.65 -3.66
C ASN A 545 27.68 26.83 -5.14
N THR A 546 27.31 25.73 -5.81
CA THR A 546 26.97 25.74 -7.23
C THR A 546 25.50 26.08 -7.48
N THR A 547 24.59 25.62 -6.63
CA THR A 547 23.14 25.63 -6.90
C THR A 547 22.33 26.54 -5.98
N GLY A 548 22.87 26.89 -4.80
CA GLY A 548 22.14 27.58 -3.73
C GLY A 548 21.18 26.69 -2.92
N GLN A 549 21.08 25.39 -3.23
CA GLN A 549 20.19 24.44 -2.58
C GLN A 549 20.77 23.92 -1.25
N ASP A 550 19.95 23.21 -0.47
CA ASP A 550 20.35 22.45 0.73
C ASP A 550 21.03 23.26 1.84
N SER A 551 20.68 24.54 1.97
CA SER A 551 21.31 25.49 2.89
C SER A 551 21.39 25.02 4.35
N ARG A 552 20.38 24.27 4.82
CA ARG A 552 20.30 23.75 6.20
C ARG A 552 20.62 22.28 6.35
N SER A 553 20.75 21.56 5.25
CA SER A 553 20.94 20.10 5.24
C SER A 553 22.25 19.69 5.92
N ILE A 554 22.41 18.41 6.24
CA ILE A 554 23.67 17.90 6.80
C ILE A 554 24.07 16.60 6.12
N GLU A 555 25.37 16.33 6.14
CA GLU A 555 25.98 15.07 5.67
C GLU A 555 26.47 14.31 6.92
N ILE A 556 26.09 13.04 7.04
CA ILE A 556 26.54 12.13 8.08
C ILE A 556 27.38 11.04 7.41
N ILE A 557 28.67 11.09 7.68
CA ILE A 557 29.68 10.15 7.18
C ILE A 557 30.12 9.27 8.36
N GLU A 558 29.32 8.27 8.67
CA GLU A 558 29.56 7.40 9.83
C GLU A 558 29.25 5.94 9.49
N ASN A 559 29.92 5.01 10.18
CA ASN A 559 29.65 3.58 10.07
C ASN A 559 28.34 3.14 10.75
N SER A 560 27.55 4.08 11.28
CA SER A 560 26.30 3.78 11.98
C SER A 560 25.12 4.52 11.37
N THR A 561 23.99 3.82 11.20
CA THR A 561 22.78 4.37 10.58
C THR A 561 22.12 5.47 11.43
N PRO A 562 21.58 6.55 10.82
CA PRO A 562 20.77 7.56 11.51
C PRO A 562 19.39 7.03 11.90
N LEU A 563 19.02 5.82 11.46
CA LEU A 563 17.73 5.20 11.72
C LEU A 563 17.82 4.10 12.78
N ASN A 564 16.77 3.92 13.56
CA ASN A 564 16.59 2.75 14.43
C ASN A 564 16.20 1.50 13.58
N PRO A 565 16.13 0.29 14.16
CA PRO A 565 15.73 -0.92 13.43
C PRO A 565 14.33 -0.85 12.81
N ALA A 566 13.43 -0.03 13.35
CA ALA A 566 12.11 0.23 12.79
C ALA A 566 12.13 1.25 11.65
N GLY A 567 13.29 1.80 11.27
CA GLY A 567 13.41 2.77 10.17
C GLY A 567 13.03 4.21 10.53
N PHE A 568 12.81 4.53 11.81
CA PHE A 568 12.59 5.89 12.29
C PHE A 568 13.90 6.59 12.65
N ALA A 569 13.91 7.92 12.65
CA ALA A 569 15.09 8.69 13.03
C ALA A 569 15.50 8.39 14.48
N LYS A 570 16.80 8.15 14.73
CA LYS A 570 17.34 8.03 16.08
C LYS A 570 17.20 9.35 16.84
N GLN A 571 17.12 9.25 18.17
CA GLN A 571 17.09 10.42 19.05
C GLN A 571 18.25 11.40 18.81
N THR A 572 19.45 10.90 18.55
CA THR A 572 20.64 11.72 18.24
C THR A 572 20.51 12.54 16.96
N ILE A 573 19.68 12.08 16.01
CA ILE A 573 19.34 12.81 14.80
C ILE A 573 18.26 13.83 15.09
N GLN A 574 17.21 13.45 15.84
CA GLN A 574 16.14 14.37 16.20
C GLN A 574 16.63 15.56 17.05
N GLN A 575 17.65 15.38 17.89
CA GLN A 575 18.29 16.48 18.63
C GLN A 575 18.89 17.56 17.71
N ARG A 576 19.14 17.26 16.43
CA ARG A 576 19.63 18.22 15.43
C ARG A 576 18.50 18.96 14.71
N ALA A 577 17.23 18.62 14.96
CA ALA A 577 16.10 19.19 14.21
C ALA A 577 15.98 20.71 14.37
N ASN A 578 16.32 21.28 15.53
CA ASN A 578 16.27 22.73 15.74
C ASN A 578 17.21 23.51 14.81
N THR A 579 18.40 22.96 14.53
CA THR A 579 19.42 23.58 13.68
C THR A 579 19.18 23.23 12.20
N VAL A 580 18.96 21.95 11.90
CA VAL A 580 18.81 21.43 10.53
C VAL A 580 17.39 21.62 10.00
N GLY A 581 16.38 21.15 10.74
CA GLY A 581 15.00 21.00 10.29
C GLY A 581 14.28 22.30 9.97
N SER A 582 13.44 22.29 8.94
CA SER A 582 12.50 23.37 8.62
C SER A 582 11.16 23.14 9.33
N PRO A 583 10.41 24.21 9.68
CA PRO A 583 9.05 24.09 10.21
C PRO A 583 8.15 23.31 9.24
N ILE A 584 7.42 22.32 9.76
CA ILE A 584 6.51 21.50 8.94
C ILE A 584 5.29 22.36 8.53
N PRO A 585 4.99 22.46 7.21
CA PRO A 585 3.81 23.17 6.73
C PRO A 585 2.50 22.57 7.28
N GLN A 586 1.49 23.39 7.49
CA GLN A 586 0.21 22.95 8.05
C GLN A 586 -0.47 21.86 7.20
N THR A 587 -0.38 21.96 5.88
CA THR A 587 -0.95 20.97 4.94
C THR A 587 -0.32 19.59 5.13
N ILE A 588 1.00 19.53 5.22
CA ILE A 588 1.77 18.29 5.48
C ILE A 588 1.48 17.77 6.88
N ALA A 589 1.45 18.66 7.87
CA ALA A 589 1.15 18.31 9.26
C ALA A 589 -0.22 17.64 9.42
N LEU A 590 -1.26 18.21 8.80
CA LEU A 590 -2.61 17.66 8.83
C LEU A 590 -2.72 16.34 8.07
N ALA A 591 -1.99 16.19 6.95
CA ALA A 591 -2.03 14.97 6.15
C ALA A 591 -1.34 13.79 6.86
N ALA A 592 -0.20 14.04 7.51
CA ALA A 592 0.64 12.99 8.09
C ALA A 592 0.54 12.85 9.62
N ASP A 593 -0.41 13.55 10.27
CA ASP A 593 -0.53 13.61 11.73
C ASP A 593 0.76 14.10 12.43
N LEU A 594 1.48 15.03 11.79
CA LEU A 594 2.71 15.63 12.32
C LEU A 594 2.43 16.96 13.04
N PRO A 595 3.32 17.42 13.95
CA PRO A 595 3.16 18.71 14.60
C PRO A 595 3.40 19.89 13.63
N SER A 596 2.36 20.67 13.35
CA SER A 596 2.47 21.86 12.51
C SER A 596 3.41 22.91 13.11
N GLY A 597 4.33 23.44 12.29
CA GLY A 597 5.29 24.49 12.67
C GLY A 597 6.50 23.98 13.47
N GLU A 598 6.49 22.75 13.95
CA GLU A 598 7.64 22.14 14.60
C GLU A 598 8.69 21.69 13.59
N LYS A 599 9.93 21.51 14.07
CA LYS A 599 11.05 20.99 13.28
C LYS A 599 11.31 19.56 13.69
N VAL A 600 11.19 18.64 12.74
CA VAL A 600 11.42 17.19 12.93
C VAL A 600 12.23 16.69 11.74
N LEU A 601 13.14 15.73 11.93
CA LEU A 601 13.93 15.11 10.86
C LEU A 601 13.54 13.65 10.65
N GLY A 602 13.34 13.28 9.39
CA GLY A 602 12.89 11.94 9.02
C GLY A 602 11.50 11.61 9.56
N PRO A 603 11.11 10.33 9.47
CA PRO A 603 9.81 9.89 9.91
C PRO A 603 9.80 9.72 11.43
N THR A 604 8.64 9.98 12.01
CA THR A 604 8.30 9.72 13.40
C THR A 604 7.17 8.70 13.50
N PRO A 605 7.18 7.81 14.50
CA PRO A 605 6.11 6.84 14.67
C PRO A 605 4.79 7.55 14.95
N ASN A 606 3.71 7.02 14.38
CA ASN A 606 2.34 7.40 14.72
C ASN A 606 1.99 6.81 16.09
N LEU A 607 2.29 7.57 17.14
CA LEU A 607 1.90 7.21 18.49
C LEU A 607 0.39 7.40 18.64
N LEU A 608 -0.28 6.43 19.26
CA LEU A 608 -1.72 6.42 19.39
C LEU A 608 -2.12 6.98 20.74
N GLY A 609 -3.14 7.81 20.77
CA GLY A 609 -3.63 8.38 22.03
C GLY A 609 -4.68 9.44 21.80
N ASN A 610 -5.17 10.00 22.89
CA ASN A 610 -6.09 11.13 22.87
C ASN A 610 -5.93 11.99 24.10
N LEU A 611 -5.96 13.31 23.91
CA LEU A 611 -6.17 14.26 25.00
C LEU A 611 -7.67 14.46 25.23
N ASP A 612 -8.25 13.59 26.07
CA ASP A 612 -9.68 13.56 26.33
C ASP A 612 -10.18 14.89 26.89
N LYS A 613 -9.50 15.44 27.90
CA LYS A 613 -9.93 16.63 28.65
C LYS A 613 -8.77 17.49 29.17
N VAL A 614 -8.99 18.80 29.17
CA VAL A 614 -8.20 19.78 29.92
C VAL A 614 -9.17 20.71 30.64
N ASP A 615 -9.07 20.81 31.97
CA ASP A 615 -9.82 21.76 32.79
C ASP A 615 -8.99 22.25 34.00
N ALA A 616 -9.64 22.98 34.91
CA ALA A 616 -9.03 23.55 36.11
C ALA A 616 -8.38 22.50 37.04
N ASN A 617 -8.83 21.25 36.98
CA ASN A 617 -8.48 20.19 37.92
C ASN A 617 -7.67 19.06 37.26
N GLN A 618 -7.75 18.91 35.94
CA GLN A 618 -7.17 17.74 35.27
C GLN A 618 -6.77 17.98 33.81
N VAL A 619 -5.62 17.41 33.45
CA VAL A 619 -5.21 17.06 32.09
C VAL A 619 -5.30 15.53 31.99
N PHE A 620 -6.26 15.03 31.23
CA PHE A 620 -6.65 13.62 31.21
C PHE A 620 -6.74 13.09 29.78
N GLY A 621 -6.28 11.85 29.59
CA GLY A 621 -6.29 11.21 28.29
C GLY A 621 -5.68 9.82 28.31
N TRP A 622 -5.26 9.35 27.14
CA TRP A 622 -4.49 8.12 27.00
C TRP A 622 -3.42 8.25 25.92
N ALA A 623 -2.35 7.48 26.06
CA ALA A 623 -1.23 7.40 25.15
C ALA A 623 -0.70 5.96 25.11
N TRP A 624 -0.44 5.46 23.92
CA TRP A 624 0.01 4.11 23.67
C TRP A 624 1.05 4.13 22.56
N ASN A 625 2.19 3.50 22.84
CA ASN A 625 3.21 3.26 21.83
C ASN A 625 2.91 1.90 21.15
N PRO A 626 2.48 1.87 19.88
CA PRO A 626 2.21 0.62 19.18
C PRO A 626 3.46 -0.24 18.97
N GLU A 627 4.66 0.33 19.05
CA GLU A 627 5.91 -0.44 18.97
C GLU A 627 6.22 -1.22 20.26
N GLU A 628 5.57 -0.87 21.37
CA GLU A 628 5.68 -1.54 22.65
C GLU A 628 4.30 -2.01 23.12
N PRO A 629 3.63 -2.90 22.36
CA PRO A 629 2.20 -3.19 22.55
C PRO A 629 1.90 -3.85 23.90
N LEU A 630 2.88 -4.50 24.51
CA LEU A 630 2.78 -5.15 25.82
C LEU A 630 3.21 -4.25 26.99
N SER A 631 3.65 -3.01 26.71
CA SER A 631 4.03 -2.08 27.76
C SER A 631 2.82 -1.73 28.63
N THR A 632 3.09 -1.55 29.93
CA THR A 632 2.11 -1.08 30.92
C THR A 632 2.37 0.36 31.35
N SER A 633 3.34 1.04 30.73
CA SER A 633 3.69 2.42 31.01
C SER A 633 4.36 3.05 29.80
N THR A 634 3.78 4.14 29.28
CA THR A 634 4.38 4.93 28.21
C THR A 634 4.71 6.33 28.74
N ALA A 635 5.94 6.81 28.54
CA ALA A 635 6.31 8.15 29.00
C ALA A 635 5.59 9.22 28.16
N ILE A 636 5.15 10.30 28.81
CA ILE A 636 4.48 11.42 28.14
C ILE A 636 5.03 12.76 28.64
N LYS A 637 4.82 13.81 27.85
CA LYS A 637 5.07 15.21 28.24
C LYS A 637 3.84 16.03 27.91
N ILE A 638 3.44 16.89 28.82
CA ILE A 638 2.34 17.84 28.63
C ILE A 638 2.99 19.20 28.40
N ASN A 639 2.92 19.70 27.17
CA ASN A 639 3.39 21.02 26.82
C ASN A 639 2.23 22.02 26.90
N ILE A 640 2.49 23.14 27.56
CA ILE A 640 1.55 24.26 27.68
C ILE A 640 2.13 25.43 26.89
N TYR A 641 1.35 25.97 25.97
CA TYR A 641 1.69 27.13 25.17
C TYR A 641 0.75 28.29 25.50
N ASP A 642 1.23 29.52 25.46
CA ASP A 642 0.42 30.72 25.67
C ASP A 642 -0.45 31.09 24.45
N ALA A 643 -1.12 32.24 24.52
CA ALA A 643 -1.99 32.74 23.45
C ALA A 643 -1.24 33.09 22.16
N GLN A 644 0.08 33.27 22.22
CA GLN A 644 0.96 33.49 21.09
C GLN A 644 1.60 32.18 20.58
N ASN A 645 1.16 31.02 21.12
CA ASN A 645 1.73 29.70 20.88
C ASN A 645 3.21 29.56 21.28
N MET A 646 3.70 30.38 22.19
CA MET A 646 5.04 30.19 22.78
C MET A 646 4.96 29.15 23.89
N LEU A 647 5.90 28.21 23.91
CA LEU A 647 5.98 27.18 24.94
C LEU A 647 6.29 27.83 26.30
N VAL A 648 5.39 27.69 27.27
CA VAL A 648 5.54 28.25 28.63
C VAL A 648 5.78 27.18 29.70
N ASP A 649 5.45 25.92 29.45
CA ASP A 649 5.76 24.81 30.36
C ASP A 649 5.85 23.46 29.64
N THR A 650 6.65 22.55 30.19
CA THR A 650 6.74 21.14 29.78
C THR A 650 6.75 20.27 31.03
N ILE A 651 5.67 19.51 31.23
CA ILE A 651 5.47 18.67 32.40
C ILE A 651 5.69 17.21 32.00
N PRO A 652 6.71 16.51 32.54
CA PRO A 652 6.86 15.06 32.34
C PRO A 652 5.79 14.31 33.12
N ALA A 653 5.20 13.28 32.51
CA ALA A 653 4.25 12.36 33.14
C ALA A 653 4.36 10.96 32.51
N VAL A 654 3.51 10.04 32.94
CA VAL A 654 3.41 8.69 32.38
C VAL A 654 1.97 8.31 32.13
N ALA A 655 1.75 7.57 31.05
CA ALA A 655 0.52 6.89 30.72
C ALA A 655 0.61 5.45 31.19
N ASN A 656 0.15 5.19 32.40
CA ASN A 656 0.25 3.89 33.08
C ASN A 656 -1.03 3.52 33.85
N ARG A 657 -2.14 4.21 33.60
CA ARG A 657 -3.44 3.91 34.23
C ARG A 657 -4.23 2.96 33.34
N TYR A 658 -4.78 1.92 33.93
CA TYR A 658 -5.64 0.99 33.21
C TYR A 658 -6.93 1.66 32.73
N ARG A 659 -7.31 1.37 31.49
CA ARG A 659 -8.56 1.77 30.85
C ARG A 659 -9.18 0.62 30.09
N ALA A 660 -10.33 0.16 30.57
CA ALA A 660 -11.07 -0.94 29.97
C ALA A 660 -11.53 -0.61 28.54
N ASP A 661 -11.93 0.64 28.27
CA ASP A 661 -12.38 1.06 26.95
C ASP A 661 -11.25 1.06 25.91
N ILE A 662 -10.02 1.37 26.32
CA ILE A 662 -8.82 1.32 25.45
C ILE A 662 -8.42 -0.13 25.16
N GLN A 663 -8.48 -1.01 26.16
CA GLN A 663 -8.24 -2.43 25.95
C GLN A 663 -9.31 -3.05 25.02
N ASN A 664 -10.58 -2.72 25.24
CA ASN A 664 -11.69 -3.20 24.42
C ASN A 664 -11.61 -2.67 22.97
N ALA A 665 -10.97 -1.51 22.76
CA ALA A 665 -10.66 -0.98 21.44
C ALA A 665 -9.44 -1.66 20.77
N GLY A 666 -8.79 -2.62 21.45
CA GLY A 666 -7.69 -3.42 20.91
C GLY A 666 -6.30 -2.80 21.10
N PHE A 667 -6.15 -1.78 21.95
CA PHE A 667 -4.86 -1.11 22.16
C PHE A 667 -4.11 -1.68 23.38
N GLY A 668 -3.14 -2.53 23.08
CA GLY A 668 -2.18 -3.08 24.05
C GLY A 668 -2.83 -3.75 25.27
N THR A 669 -2.22 -3.54 26.44
CA THR A 669 -2.67 -4.12 27.72
C THR A 669 -3.82 -3.34 28.39
N GLY A 670 -4.27 -2.23 27.80
CA GLY A 670 -5.19 -1.27 28.43
C GLY A 670 -4.53 -0.28 29.39
N TYR A 671 -3.25 -0.46 29.77
CA TYR A 671 -2.50 0.48 30.62
C TYR A 671 -1.91 1.63 29.80
N ALA A 672 -2.79 2.49 29.31
CA ALA A 672 -2.45 3.61 28.45
C ALA A 672 -3.01 4.95 28.96
N GLY A 673 -3.78 4.97 30.05
CA GLY A 673 -4.38 6.20 30.57
C GLY A 673 -3.36 7.08 31.30
N PHE A 674 -3.50 8.40 31.17
CA PHE A 674 -2.80 9.38 31.99
C PHE A 674 -3.77 10.38 32.62
N SER A 675 -3.34 10.96 33.74
CA SER A 675 -4.10 11.96 34.49
C SER A 675 -3.14 12.81 35.29
N TYR A 676 -3.11 14.10 35.01
CA TYR A 676 -2.27 15.06 35.70
C TYR A 676 -3.13 16.18 36.27
N THR A 677 -2.83 16.64 37.49
CA THR A 677 -3.49 17.80 38.10
C THR A 677 -2.64 19.05 37.88
N PRO A 678 -3.04 19.95 36.97
CA PRO A 678 -2.30 21.17 36.68
C PRO A 678 -2.39 22.19 37.83
N ASN A 679 -1.30 22.93 38.08
CA ASN A 679 -1.30 24.10 38.95
C ASN A 679 -1.36 25.37 38.09
N TRP A 680 -2.57 25.76 37.69
CA TRP A 680 -2.78 26.89 36.78
C TRP A 680 -2.39 28.25 37.37
N ASN A 681 -2.29 28.37 38.70
CA ASN A 681 -1.84 29.60 39.37
C ASN A 681 -0.40 30.02 39.00
N LYS A 682 0.37 29.13 38.36
CA LYS A 682 1.70 29.45 37.82
C LYS A 682 1.66 30.33 36.58
N TYR A 683 0.54 30.42 35.88
CA TYR A 683 0.41 31.16 34.64
C TYR A 683 -0.52 32.38 34.82
N PRO A 684 -0.32 33.47 34.06
CA PRO A 684 -1.22 34.62 34.10
C PRO A 684 -2.71 34.26 33.97
N SER A 685 -3.55 34.84 34.84
CA SER A 685 -5.01 34.67 34.79
C SER A 685 -5.63 35.42 33.61
N GLY A 686 -6.76 34.93 33.10
CA GLY A 686 -7.50 35.54 31.98
C GLY A 686 -6.91 35.23 30.61
N GLN A 687 -5.90 34.36 30.51
CA GLN A 687 -5.29 33.94 29.26
C GLN A 687 -5.76 32.55 28.84
N LYS A 688 -5.81 32.34 27.51
CA LYS A 688 -6.08 31.03 26.91
C LYS A 688 -4.76 30.32 26.63
N TYR A 689 -4.62 29.13 27.19
CA TYR A 689 -3.48 28.25 27.00
C TYR A 689 -3.83 27.10 26.07
N ARG A 690 -2.89 26.74 25.20
CA ARG A 690 -2.95 25.56 24.34
C ARG A 690 -2.18 24.43 25.02
N VAL A 691 -2.80 23.28 25.17
CA VAL A 691 -2.21 22.09 25.80
C VAL A 691 -2.06 21.00 24.76
N VAL A 692 -0.83 20.50 24.61
CA VAL A 692 -0.48 19.41 23.70
C VAL A 692 0.21 18.33 24.53
N VAL A 693 -0.24 17.08 24.39
CA VAL A 693 0.44 15.94 24.99
C VAL A 693 1.32 15.30 23.95
N TYR A 694 2.55 14.99 24.34
CA TYR A 694 3.50 14.22 23.57
C TYR A 694 3.74 12.89 24.27
N THR A 695 4.01 11.86 23.50
CA THR A 695 4.26 10.50 23.95
C THR A 695 5.64 10.08 23.50
N ALA A 696 6.38 9.40 24.36
CA ALA A 696 7.66 8.82 24.00
C ALA A 696 7.45 7.58 23.14
N ASP A 697 8.13 7.52 22.01
CA ASP A 697 8.32 6.27 21.28
C ASP A 697 9.39 5.39 21.94
N SER A 698 9.66 4.22 21.34
CA SER A 698 10.65 3.24 21.82
C SER A 698 12.08 3.80 21.85
N THR A 699 12.32 4.96 21.22
CA THR A 699 13.61 5.66 21.21
C THR A 699 13.72 6.78 22.25
N GLY A 700 12.66 7.02 23.02
CA GLY A 700 12.57 8.13 23.97
C GLY A 700 12.31 9.49 23.30
N THR A 701 11.92 9.51 22.02
CA THR A 701 11.53 10.72 21.29
C THR A 701 10.05 11.00 21.54
N TYR A 702 9.74 12.26 21.85
CA TYR A 702 8.39 12.68 22.20
C TYR A 702 7.65 13.18 20.96
N ASN A 703 6.63 12.44 20.50
CA ASN A 703 5.77 12.79 19.37
C ASN A 703 4.39 13.21 19.88
N PRO A 704 3.75 14.25 19.31
CA PRO A 704 2.45 14.72 19.79
C PRO A 704 1.38 13.64 19.63
N LEU A 705 0.44 13.59 20.56
CA LEU A 705 -0.79 12.84 20.40
C LEU A 705 -1.73 13.54 19.42
N PRO A 706 -2.63 12.78 18.76
CA PRO A 706 -3.74 13.36 18.04
C PRO A 706 -4.60 14.20 19.00
N ASN A 707 -4.97 15.39 18.54
CA ASN A 707 -5.80 16.41 19.23
C ASN A 707 -5.06 17.35 20.19
N VAL A 708 -5.43 18.63 20.06
CA VAL A 708 -5.01 19.73 20.92
C VAL A 708 -6.22 20.21 21.72
N ARG A 709 -6.03 20.55 23.00
CA ARG A 709 -7.07 21.17 23.83
C ARG A 709 -6.61 22.54 24.31
N TYR A 710 -7.57 23.33 24.75
CA TYR A 710 -7.31 24.66 25.28
C TYR A 710 -7.95 24.81 26.66
N TYR A 711 -7.34 25.63 27.51
CA TYR A 711 -7.86 26.02 28.81
C TYR A 711 -7.73 27.52 29.01
N THR A 712 -8.76 28.17 29.54
CA THR A 712 -8.69 29.57 29.94
C THR A 712 -8.54 29.61 31.45
N ASN A 713 -7.41 30.13 31.91
CA ASN A 713 -7.09 30.24 33.34
C ASN A 713 -7.87 31.35 34.02
#